data_AF-A0AAX3BG02-F1
#
_entry.id   AF-A0AAX3BG02-F1
#
_cell.length_a   1.000
_cell.length_b   1.000
_cell.length_c   1.000
_cell.angle_alpha   90.00
_cell.angle_beta   90.00
_cell.angle_gamma   90.00
#
_symmetry.space_group_name_H-M   'P 1'
#
loop_
_entity.id
_entity.type
_entity.pdbx_description
1 polymer ?
#
loop_
_entity_poly.entity_id
_entity_poly.type
_entity_poly.pdbx_seq_one_letter_code
_entity_poly.pdbx_strand_id
1 'polypeptide(L)'
;MEKKRSFLILSGCFAGVLLLLFWKSFLGYPLQGIDGSIGLLKTMQNSLATTLGQWHHFYWMGSGATDMTPSFYHLFLRMVPAMWMQNIFYPVVLFLAMAGMWLWLRRIGRSFWGALFGALSYGLMPHWVSLVLGGHLLVFEVMAWFGWLLWALTNTFREKGWRWLGWALLSGFFWGAMMNADIQRGFYLSLIAATMVLVIWIQEDKSEFGKKFPFRLAQSLVVALLMFGVMSVTLGGWLNILEGRKALQEGQNVGLSGWEFATQFSQDPRELIDSLAFGYHGKLSGDPEAPYWGTKEFNGNSDSLGFFLVVFGFLGFSFLLRKDIKREEKVWLGFWGVWTVIGLLLSFGKFWPGKPFYWLFYNLPIMSSFRVPLKWLIVPGVGLVVMGSYAFDKLRSWLEEERKEFFQKLLQVALVLVGVSFLWLLYHVITSDGLYQNLYTTLKAYAGIAVENRGWALVRMTFFFLLVAGAIGLAFMSLRRDVLSETQRVLSRRLAVSFIFGGMLLDLLTINWFYFDRAYVKEGPSFYREDEIIRTLKQAGVVRVAPSLLVEQQARIFPMPVCSIRQAYLTYDFLYHGIEAFDIPAESAVDQDLQMFMRAGWFSSGVTQLQTFDDVLAANLPIFRVANVGYLLLDAVVTNTNYPLVGILRDKMGQPHALYKVNGAFPRVTWFSQAVAVTNRDEAFHLFSRPDWPREKVLVVEQGESLEFPSSHARVDLVSYKPVKLVVEVESDTPGHLLVANRYHKQWRAKIDGAQVPILKANIAQMAVKVPSGKHTVVFSYEAVFLYQVLGWLGVVVALGSGVGLAISSRNNKEQE
;
A
#
# COMPACT_ATOMS: atom_id res chain seq x y z
N MET A 1 6.08 -12.20 -39.64
CA MET A 1 4.69 -12.49 -39.19
C MET A 1 4.64 -13.19 -37.82
N GLU A 2 5.51 -14.16 -37.55
CA GLU A 2 5.50 -14.97 -36.31
C GLU A 2 5.63 -14.16 -35.02
N LYS A 3 6.55 -13.17 -34.95
CA LYS A 3 6.70 -12.27 -33.78
C LYS A 3 5.44 -11.46 -33.46
N LYS A 4 4.71 -11.00 -34.50
CA LYS A 4 3.44 -10.26 -34.32
C LYS A 4 2.35 -11.19 -33.77
N ARG A 5 2.28 -12.43 -34.28
CA ARG A 5 1.34 -13.45 -33.80
C ARG A 5 1.59 -13.84 -32.34
N SER A 6 2.84 -14.04 -31.94
CA SER A 6 3.19 -14.34 -30.55
C SER A 6 2.84 -13.19 -29.58
N PHE A 7 3.01 -11.94 -30.01
CA PHE A 7 2.63 -10.78 -29.22
C PHE A 7 1.10 -10.70 -29.02
N LEU A 8 0.32 -10.88 -30.09
CA LEU A 8 -1.15 -10.89 -29.99
C LEU A 8 -1.67 -12.00 -29.07
N ILE A 9 -1.11 -13.21 -29.17
CA ILE A 9 -1.46 -14.33 -28.28
C ILE A 9 -1.12 -13.98 -26.83
N LEU A 10 0.07 -13.44 -26.57
CA LEU A 10 0.50 -13.04 -25.23
C LEU A 10 -0.44 -11.99 -24.62
N SER A 11 -0.72 -10.91 -25.35
CA SER A 11 -1.63 -9.85 -24.92
C SER A 11 -3.04 -10.39 -24.67
N GLY A 12 -3.53 -11.28 -25.54
CA GLY A 12 -4.81 -11.94 -25.38
C GLY A 12 -4.87 -12.83 -24.13
N CYS A 13 -3.80 -13.59 -23.82
CA CYS A 13 -3.72 -14.39 -22.61
C CYS A 13 -3.75 -13.53 -21.34
N PHE A 14 -2.91 -12.48 -21.28
CA PHE A 14 -2.88 -11.58 -20.12
C PHE A 14 -4.22 -10.86 -19.94
N ALA A 15 -4.76 -10.30 -21.01
CA ALA A 15 -6.06 -9.64 -20.96
C ALA A 15 -7.17 -10.61 -20.55
N GLY A 16 -7.21 -11.82 -21.11
CA GLY A 16 -8.23 -12.83 -20.78
C GLY A 16 -8.26 -13.20 -19.29
N VAL A 17 -7.08 -13.41 -18.68
CA VAL A 17 -6.99 -13.71 -17.24
C VAL A 17 -7.42 -12.52 -16.39
N LEU A 18 -7.02 -11.30 -16.77
CA LEU A 18 -7.43 -10.10 -16.04
C LEU A 18 -8.93 -9.80 -16.21
N LEU A 19 -9.52 -10.07 -17.37
CA LEU A 19 -10.96 -9.97 -17.59
C LEU A 19 -11.73 -10.90 -16.65
N LEU A 20 -11.26 -12.14 -16.45
CA LEU A 20 -11.86 -13.08 -15.50
C LEU A 20 -11.73 -12.59 -14.06
N LEU A 21 -10.56 -12.10 -13.66
CA LEU A 21 -10.31 -11.67 -12.28
C LEU A 21 -11.06 -10.39 -11.92
N PHE A 22 -11.21 -9.48 -12.88
CA PHE A 22 -11.84 -8.17 -12.70
C PHE A 22 -13.24 -8.07 -13.31
N TRP A 23 -13.91 -9.19 -13.60
CA TRP A 23 -15.20 -9.19 -14.30
C TRP A 23 -16.26 -8.29 -13.64
N LYS A 24 -16.32 -8.25 -12.30
CA LYS A 24 -17.21 -7.36 -11.53
C LYS A 24 -16.94 -5.87 -11.79
N SER A 25 -15.70 -5.48 -12.10
CA SER A 25 -15.38 -4.11 -12.50
C SER A 25 -16.11 -3.72 -13.80
N PHE A 26 -16.25 -4.64 -14.75
CA PHE A 26 -16.99 -4.41 -16.00
C PHE A 26 -18.51 -4.36 -15.80
N LEU A 27 -19.00 -4.95 -14.71
CA LEU A 27 -20.39 -4.82 -14.26
C LEU A 27 -20.66 -3.56 -13.44
N GLY A 28 -19.61 -2.76 -13.20
CA GLY A 28 -19.70 -1.48 -12.52
C GLY A 28 -19.66 -1.53 -10.99
N TYR A 29 -19.23 -2.66 -10.41
CA TYR A 29 -18.96 -2.73 -8.97
C TYR A 29 -17.64 -2.02 -8.66
N PRO A 30 -17.63 -0.99 -7.80
CA PRO A 30 -16.40 -0.31 -7.44
C PRO A 30 -15.51 -1.23 -6.61
N LEU A 31 -14.23 -1.22 -6.94
CA LEU A 31 -13.19 -1.91 -6.19
C LEU A 31 -12.58 -0.94 -5.18
N GLN A 32 -12.46 -1.37 -3.92
CA GLN A 32 -12.04 -0.50 -2.85
C GLN A 32 -11.24 -1.24 -1.78
N GLY A 33 -10.04 -0.74 -1.49
CA GLY A 33 -9.30 -1.11 -0.28
C GLY A 33 -9.56 -0.18 0.90
N ILE A 34 -9.17 -0.62 2.10
CA ILE A 34 -9.36 0.10 3.36
C ILE A 34 -8.52 1.38 3.40
N ASP A 35 -7.21 1.29 3.17
CA ASP A 35 -6.29 2.45 3.20
C ASP A 35 -6.34 3.26 1.88
N GLY A 36 -6.96 2.70 0.85
CA GLY A 36 -7.12 3.31 -0.47
C GLY A 36 -8.57 3.64 -0.78
N SER A 37 -9.37 4.11 0.17
CA SER A 37 -10.81 4.33 -0.04
C SER A 37 -11.11 5.29 -1.20
N ILE A 38 -12.24 5.13 -1.88
CA ILE A 38 -12.62 6.01 -3.01
C ILE A 38 -12.75 7.47 -2.54
N GLY A 39 -13.20 7.71 -1.31
CA GLY A 39 -13.22 9.05 -0.69
C GLY A 39 -11.84 9.68 -0.59
N LEU A 40 -10.83 8.91 -0.16
CA LEU A 40 -9.44 9.37 -0.11
C LEU A 40 -8.89 9.66 -1.50
N LEU A 41 -9.15 8.78 -2.48
CA LEU A 41 -8.73 8.99 -3.88
C LEU A 41 -9.34 10.24 -4.49
N LYS A 42 -10.64 10.49 -4.23
CA LYS A 42 -11.36 11.68 -4.69
C LYS A 42 -10.74 12.96 -4.11
N THR A 43 -10.34 12.92 -2.84
CA THR A 43 -9.59 14.02 -2.24
C THR A 43 -8.28 14.27 -2.97
N MET A 44 -7.45 13.24 -3.10
CA MET A 44 -6.13 13.37 -3.69
C MET A 44 -6.26 13.91 -5.13
N GLN A 45 -7.24 13.43 -5.89
CA GLN A 45 -7.55 13.92 -7.22
C GLN A 45 -7.91 15.43 -7.23
N ASN A 46 -8.72 15.89 -6.28
CA ASN A 46 -9.06 17.32 -6.15
C ASN A 46 -7.83 18.18 -5.85
N SER A 47 -6.91 17.69 -5.00
CA SER A 47 -5.65 18.39 -4.71
C SER A 47 -4.74 18.44 -5.95
N LEU A 48 -4.58 17.33 -6.68
CA LEU A 48 -3.78 17.20 -7.91
C LEU A 48 -4.17 18.18 -9.02
N ALA A 49 -5.42 18.63 -9.04
CA ALA A 49 -5.88 19.61 -10.02
C ALA A 49 -5.23 21.00 -9.84
N THR A 50 -4.70 21.28 -8.65
CA THR A 50 -4.24 22.63 -8.27
C THR A 50 -2.78 22.70 -7.81
N THR A 51 -2.28 21.67 -7.17
CA THR A 51 -0.89 21.60 -6.67
C THR A 51 -0.46 20.14 -6.52
N LEU A 52 0.85 19.91 -6.47
CA LEU A 52 1.42 18.61 -6.11
C LEU A 52 1.62 18.46 -4.59
N GLY A 53 1.37 19.50 -3.80
CA GLY A 53 1.37 19.45 -2.33
C GLY A 53 0.10 18.78 -1.80
N GLN A 54 0.21 17.97 -0.75
CA GLN A 54 -0.94 17.31 -0.14
C GLN A 54 -1.28 17.91 1.22
N TRP A 55 -2.50 18.47 1.34
CA TRP A 55 -3.11 18.82 2.62
C TRP A 55 -4.38 18.01 2.82
N HIS A 56 -4.40 17.14 3.83
CA HIS A 56 -5.58 16.40 4.23
C HIS A 56 -6.34 17.24 5.26
N HIS A 57 -7.49 17.80 4.90
CA HIS A 57 -8.26 18.74 5.74
C HIS A 57 -9.40 18.09 6.53
N PHE A 58 -9.72 16.81 6.28
CA PHE A 58 -10.94 16.18 6.78
C PHE A 58 -10.89 15.68 8.22
N TYR A 59 -9.70 15.49 8.79
CA TYR A 59 -9.56 15.02 10.16
C TYR A 59 -8.80 16.05 10.97
N TRP A 60 -9.01 16.03 12.28
CA TRP A 60 -8.41 16.98 13.21
C TRP A 60 -8.68 18.44 12.77
N MET A 61 -7.60 19.18 12.51
CA MET A 61 -7.61 20.49 11.87
C MET A 61 -6.81 20.48 10.56
N GLY A 62 -6.63 19.29 10.01
CA GLY A 62 -5.81 18.97 8.86
C GLY A 62 -4.38 18.57 9.20
N SER A 63 -3.77 17.82 8.28
CA SER A 63 -2.41 17.33 8.35
C SER A 63 -1.70 17.52 7.01
N GLY A 64 -0.41 17.86 7.08
CA GLY A 64 0.47 17.82 5.92
C GLY A 64 0.76 16.36 5.58
N ALA A 65 0.50 15.96 4.35
CA ALA A 65 1.05 14.72 3.82
C ALA A 65 2.37 15.00 3.12
N THR A 66 3.19 13.96 2.93
CA THR A 66 4.34 14.06 2.03
C THR A 66 3.87 14.51 0.65
N ASP A 67 4.58 15.47 0.04
CA ASP A 67 4.30 15.93 -1.32
C ASP A 67 4.10 14.73 -2.26
N MET A 68 3.17 14.86 -3.21
CA MET A 68 2.91 13.78 -4.18
C MET A 68 4.19 13.45 -4.93
N THR A 69 4.65 12.21 -4.81
CA THR A 69 5.80 11.74 -5.58
C THR A 69 5.38 11.56 -7.04
N PRO A 70 6.22 11.94 -8.02
CA PRO A 70 5.96 11.63 -9.41
C PRO A 70 5.95 10.10 -9.58
N SER A 71 4.76 9.52 -9.66
CA SER A 71 4.56 8.08 -9.83
C SER A 71 3.48 7.81 -10.87
N PHE A 72 3.45 6.58 -11.37
CA PHE A 72 2.45 6.20 -12.37
C PHE A 72 1.03 6.28 -11.79
N TYR A 73 0.85 5.92 -10.52
CA TYR A 73 -0.38 6.08 -9.74
C TYR A 73 -0.89 7.50 -9.73
N HIS A 74 -0.07 8.50 -9.37
CA HIS A 74 -0.53 9.88 -9.30
C HIS A 74 -0.86 10.48 -10.68
N LEU A 75 -0.10 10.10 -11.72
CA LEU A 75 -0.44 10.46 -13.11
C LEU A 75 -1.79 9.86 -13.51
N PHE A 76 -1.99 8.58 -13.21
CA PHE A 76 -3.22 7.86 -13.54
C PHE A 76 -4.42 8.41 -12.76
N LEU A 77 -4.24 8.76 -11.48
CA LEU A 77 -5.24 9.40 -10.64
C LEU A 77 -5.67 10.78 -11.18
N ARG A 78 -4.79 11.50 -11.89
CA ARG A 78 -5.16 12.76 -12.54
C ARG A 78 -6.06 12.54 -13.77
N MET A 79 -5.99 11.38 -14.40
CA MET A 79 -6.68 11.08 -15.67
C MET A 79 -7.97 10.28 -15.49
N VAL A 80 -8.04 9.44 -14.45
CA VAL A 80 -9.15 8.50 -14.22
C VAL A 80 -10.00 8.98 -13.04
N PRO A 81 -11.33 9.08 -13.17
CA PRO A 81 -12.20 9.44 -12.06
C PRO A 81 -11.98 8.54 -10.85
N ALA A 82 -11.93 9.11 -9.64
CA ALA A 82 -11.62 8.37 -8.41
C ALA A 82 -12.46 7.10 -8.20
N MET A 83 -13.73 7.11 -8.63
CA MET A 83 -14.64 5.95 -8.55
C MET A 83 -14.17 4.74 -9.37
N TRP A 84 -13.49 4.96 -10.50
CA TRP A 84 -13.01 3.90 -11.38
C TRP A 84 -11.50 3.67 -11.26
N MET A 85 -10.82 4.46 -10.45
CA MET A 85 -9.37 4.47 -10.32
C MET A 85 -8.84 3.05 -10.06
N GLN A 86 -9.32 2.39 -9.01
CA GLN A 86 -8.83 1.06 -8.62
C GLN A 86 -9.22 -0.02 -9.64
N ASN A 87 -10.46 0.03 -10.12
CA ASN A 87 -10.99 -0.90 -11.12
C ASN A 87 -10.14 -0.97 -12.39
N ILE A 88 -9.54 0.15 -12.81
CA ILE A 88 -8.73 0.22 -14.03
C ILE A 88 -7.24 0.10 -13.71
N PHE A 89 -6.78 0.72 -12.61
CA PHE A 89 -5.36 0.75 -12.27
C PHE A 89 -4.80 -0.64 -11.99
N TYR A 90 -5.48 -1.46 -11.17
CA TYR A 90 -4.99 -2.79 -10.83
C TYR A 90 -4.78 -3.69 -12.08
N PRO A 91 -5.76 -3.86 -13.00
CA PRO A 91 -5.54 -4.62 -14.23
C PRO A 91 -4.37 -4.09 -15.08
N VAL A 92 -4.27 -2.77 -15.24
CA VAL A 92 -3.21 -2.16 -16.05
C VAL A 92 -1.83 -2.47 -15.47
N VAL A 93 -1.67 -2.30 -14.16
CA VAL A 93 -0.39 -2.50 -13.48
C VAL A 93 -0.01 -3.99 -13.43
N LEU A 94 -0.98 -4.89 -13.22
CA LEU A 94 -0.75 -6.33 -13.32
C LEU A 94 -0.36 -6.75 -14.74
N PHE A 95 -0.97 -6.16 -15.78
CA PHE A 95 -0.56 -6.39 -17.16
C PHE A 95 0.88 -5.96 -17.39
N LEU A 96 1.26 -4.77 -16.90
CA LEU A 96 2.64 -4.27 -16.99
C LEU A 96 3.64 -5.16 -16.24
N ALA A 97 3.27 -5.68 -15.07
CA ALA A 97 4.09 -6.62 -14.30
C ALA A 97 4.35 -7.92 -15.09
N MET A 98 3.30 -8.53 -15.65
CA MET A 98 3.41 -9.73 -16.47
C MET A 98 4.23 -9.47 -17.75
N ALA A 99 4.02 -8.33 -18.41
CA ALA A 99 4.75 -7.97 -19.62
C ALA A 99 6.25 -7.76 -19.38
N GLY A 100 6.61 -7.01 -18.33
CA GLY A 100 8.01 -6.78 -17.95
C GLY A 100 8.73 -8.08 -17.60
N MET A 101 8.09 -8.93 -16.79
CA MET A 101 8.65 -10.23 -16.43
C MET A 101 8.80 -11.14 -17.64
N TRP A 102 7.81 -11.20 -18.54
CA TRP A 102 7.89 -11.96 -19.78
C TRP A 102 9.07 -11.52 -20.65
N LEU A 103 9.23 -10.21 -20.86
CA LEU A 103 10.32 -9.65 -21.67
C LEU A 103 11.69 -10.03 -21.12
N TRP A 104 11.87 -9.95 -19.79
CA TRP A 104 13.10 -10.34 -19.16
C TRP A 104 13.36 -11.85 -19.24
N LEU A 105 12.37 -12.70 -18.96
CA LEU A 105 12.50 -14.17 -19.07
C LEU A 105 12.88 -14.59 -20.49
N ARG A 106 12.28 -13.96 -21.51
CA ARG A 106 12.66 -14.15 -22.92
C ARG A 106 14.09 -13.69 -23.18
N ARG A 107 14.53 -12.58 -22.56
CA ARG A 107 15.88 -12.04 -22.71
C ARG A 107 16.97 -12.95 -22.13
N ILE A 108 16.67 -13.70 -21.07
CA ILE A 108 17.58 -14.72 -20.50
C ILE A 108 17.41 -16.11 -21.14
N GLY A 109 16.71 -16.18 -22.27
CA GLY A 109 16.67 -17.38 -23.12
C GLY A 109 15.61 -18.41 -22.75
N ARG A 110 14.60 -18.06 -21.93
CA ARG A 110 13.43 -18.94 -21.71
C ARG A 110 12.58 -19.03 -22.97
N SER A 111 11.92 -20.16 -23.19
CA SER A 111 10.99 -20.36 -24.31
C SER A 111 9.75 -19.48 -24.16
N PHE A 112 8.89 -19.41 -25.19
CA PHE A 112 7.64 -18.66 -25.10
C PHE A 112 6.78 -19.15 -23.93
N TRP A 113 6.68 -20.48 -23.77
CA TRP A 113 5.82 -21.09 -22.76
C TRP A 113 6.37 -20.99 -21.35
N GLY A 114 7.68 -21.19 -21.14
CA GLY A 114 8.31 -20.96 -19.83
C GLY A 114 8.23 -19.49 -19.41
N ALA A 115 8.45 -18.55 -20.34
CA ALA A 115 8.28 -17.13 -20.06
C ALA A 115 6.82 -16.77 -19.76
N LEU A 116 5.85 -17.38 -20.45
CA LEU A 116 4.42 -17.18 -20.18
C LEU A 116 4.03 -17.74 -18.80
N PHE A 117 4.48 -18.94 -18.45
CA PHE A 117 4.28 -19.55 -17.12
C PHE A 117 4.81 -18.64 -16.01
N GLY A 118 6.07 -18.19 -16.16
CA GLY A 118 6.71 -17.31 -15.17
C GLY A 118 6.01 -15.94 -15.08
N ALA A 119 5.65 -15.34 -16.21
CA ALA A 119 4.96 -14.05 -16.22
C ALA A 119 3.58 -14.10 -15.54
N LEU A 120 2.76 -15.12 -15.84
CA LEU A 120 1.46 -15.31 -15.20
C LEU A 120 1.61 -15.59 -13.70
N SER A 121 2.56 -16.45 -13.33
CA SER A 121 2.86 -16.72 -11.92
C SER A 121 3.31 -15.47 -11.18
N TYR A 122 4.09 -14.60 -11.81
CA TYR A 122 4.54 -13.34 -11.23
C TYR A 122 3.39 -12.35 -11.01
N GLY A 123 2.60 -12.08 -12.04
CA GLY A 123 1.52 -11.10 -11.97
C GLY A 123 0.36 -11.56 -11.08
N LEU A 124 0.11 -12.87 -10.98
CA LEU A 124 -1.00 -13.41 -10.21
C LEU A 124 -0.57 -13.99 -8.86
N MET A 125 0.66 -13.76 -8.41
CA MET A 125 1.14 -14.31 -7.15
C MET A 125 0.30 -13.76 -5.96
N PRO A 126 -0.37 -14.62 -5.17
CA PRO A 126 -1.37 -14.15 -4.22
C PRO A 126 -0.84 -13.21 -3.16
N HIS A 127 0.39 -13.45 -2.69
CA HIS A 127 1.07 -12.60 -1.71
C HIS A 127 1.06 -11.10 -2.05
N TRP A 128 1.04 -10.77 -3.34
CA TRP A 128 0.92 -9.38 -3.76
C TRP A 128 -0.49 -8.98 -4.13
N VAL A 129 -1.20 -9.84 -4.87
CA VAL A 129 -2.52 -9.52 -5.40
C VAL A 129 -3.54 -9.29 -4.28
N SER A 130 -3.41 -10.03 -3.18
CA SER A 130 -4.26 -9.88 -1.99
C SER A 130 -4.13 -8.53 -1.28
N LEU A 131 -3.08 -7.75 -1.54
CA LEU A 131 -2.94 -6.36 -1.04
C LEU A 131 -3.98 -5.40 -1.64
N VAL A 132 -4.82 -5.86 -2.59
CA VAL A 132 -6.03 -5.16 -3.02
C VAL A 132 -6.95 -4.81 -1.83
N LEU A 133 -7.03 -5.67 -0.81
CA LEU A 133 -7.85 -5.41 0.39
C LEU A 133 -7.36 -4.19 1.18
N GLY A 134 -6.03 -4.05 1.30
CA GLY A 134 -5.43 -2.88 1.92
C GLY A 134 -5.54 -1.62 1.06
N GLY A 135 -5.81 -1.74 -0.24
CA GLY A 135 -5.80 -0.58 -1.15
C GLY A 135 -4.39 -0.08 -1.45
N HIS A 136 -3.37 -0.94 -1.30
CA HIS A 136 -1.96 -0.57 -1.44
C HIS A 136 -1.52 -0.43 -2.91
N LEU A 137 -2.07 0.55 -3.62
CA LEU A 137 -1.86 0.79 -5.06
C LEU A 137 -0.38 0.97 -5.43
N LEU A 138 0.39 1.67 -4.60
CA LEU A 138 1.82 1.89 -4.83
C LEU A 138 2.63 0.58 -4.77
N VAL A 139 2.19 -0.43 -4.01
CA VAL A 139 2.89 -1.72 -3.99
C VAL A 139 2.76 -2.43 -5.34
N PHE A 140 1.63 -2.28 -6.03
CA PHE A 140 1.46 -2.82 -7.37
C PHE A 140 2.38 -2.14 -8.38
N GLU A 141 2.69 -0.84 -8.23
CA GLU A 141 3.71 -0.19 -9.08
C GLU A 141 5.08 -0.84 -8.94
N VAL A 142 5.50 -1.20 -7.71
CA VAL A 142 6.76 -1.94 -7.50
C VAL A 142 6.77 -3.24 -8.31
N MET A 143 5.65 -3.96 -8.34
CA MET A 143 5.50 -5.17 -9.14
C MET A 143 5.59 -4.90 -10.63
N ALA A 144 4.92 -3.85 -11.11
CA ALA A 144 4.99 -3.50 -12.52
C ALA A 144 6.44 -3.32 -12.92
N TRP A 145 7.19 -2.47 -12.21
CA TRP A 145 8.48 -2.01 -12.68
C TRP A 145 9.63 -3.00 -12.49
N PHE A 146 9.55 -3.97 -11.58
CA PHE A 146 10.69 -4.86 -11.33
C PHE A 146 11.08 -5.71 -12.55
N GLY A 147 10.11 -6.33 -13.24
CA GLY A 147 10.40 -7.10 -14.47
C GLY A 147 11.03 -6.23 -15.57
N TRP A 148 10.55 -4.99 -15.73
CA TRP A 148 11.12 -4.03 -16.66
C TRP A 148 12.52 -3.57 -16.27
N LEU A 149 12.79 -3.39 -14.98
CA LEU A 149 14.12 -3.09 -14.45
C LEU A 149 15.10 -4.22 -14.78
N LEU A 150 14.74 -5.48 -14.50
CA LEU A 150 15.58 -6.62 -14.82
C LEU A 150 15.86 -6.72 -16.32
N TRP A 151 14.83 -6.47 -17.15
CA TRP A 151 14.96 -6.43 -18.60
C TRP A 151 15.91 -5.32 -19.05
N ALA A 152 15.69 -4.08 -18.59
CA ALA A 152 16.50 -2.92 -18.95
C ALA A 152 17.96 -3.12 -18.54
N LEU A 153 18.23 -3.54 -17.29
CA LEU A 153 19.58 -3.82 -16.79
C LEU A 153 20.26 -4.90 -17.62
N THR A 154 19.55 -5.99 -17.93
CA THR A 154 20.11 -7.07 -18.76
C THR A 154 20.53 -6.55 -20.14
N ASN A 155 19.77 -5.61 -20.72
CA ASN A 155 20.12 -4.98 -21.99
C ASN A 155 21.24 -3.96 -21.87
N THR A 156 21.31 -3.17 -20.79
CA THR A 156 22.44 -2.26 -20.52
C THR A 156 23.78 -2.97 -20.61
N PHE A 157 23.90 -4.17 -20.02
CA PHE A 157 25.17 -4.89 -20.03
C PHE A 157 25.37 -5.78 -21.26
N ARG A 158 24.33 -6.05 -22.08
CA ARG A 158 24.46 -6.91 -23.26
C ARG A 158 24.51 -6.16 -24.59
N GLU A 159 24.07 -4.92 -24.63
CA GLU A 159 24.10 -4.09 -25.84
C GLU A 159 25.48 -3.49 -26.09
N LYS A 160 25.76 -3.22 -27.37
CA LYS A 160 27.03 -2.65 -27.83
C LYS A 160 26.85 -1.18 -28.24
N GLY A 161 27.95 -0.43 -28.29
CA GLY A 161 27.97 0.98 -28.71
C GLY A 161 27.24 1.90 -27.73
N TRP A 162 26.70 3.02 -28.19
CA TRP A 162 26.04 4.01 -27.31
C TRP A 162 24.67 3.55 -26.76
N ARG A 163 24.09 2.48 -27.31
CA ARG A 163 22.73 2.02 -26.97
C ARG A 163 22.60 1.56 -25.52
N TRP A 164 23.69 1.11 -24.89
CA TRP A 164 23.67 0.77 -23.47
C TRP A 164 23.28 1.97 -22.59
N LEU A 165 23.58 3.21 -23.01
CA LEU A 165 23.22 4.41 -22.26
C LEU A 165 21.70 4.62 -22.24
N GLY A 166 21.01 4.37 -23.36
CA GLY A 166 19.54 4.41 -23.41
C GLY A 166 18.90 3.36 -22.49
N TRP A 167 19.48 2.16 -22.43
CA TRP A 167 19.04 1.12 -21.48
C TRP A 167 19.39 1.45 -20.03
N ALA A 168 20.52 2.13 -19.78
CA ALA A 168 20.89 2.61 -18.46
C ALA A 168 19.90 3.67 -17.95
N LEU A 169 19.47 4.58 -18.83
CA LEU A 169 18.42 5.57 -18.53
C LEU A 169 17.08 4.88 -18.20
N LEU A 170 16.67 3.89 -18.99
CA LEU A 170 15.48 3.09 -18.69
C LEU A 170 15.62 2.31 -17.36
N SER A 171 16.81 1.79 -17.05
CA SER A 171 17.08 1.11 -15.79
C SER A 171 16.94 2.07 -14.61
N GLY A 172 17.50 3.29 -14.73
CA GLY A 172 17.35 4.35 -13.72
C GLY A 172 15.89 4.76 -13.51
N PHE A 173 15.12 4.89 -14.60
CA PHE A 173 13.69 5.19 -14.53
C PHE A 173 12.88 4.11 -13.81
N PHE A 174 12.97 2.84 -14.24
CA PHE A 174 12.19 1.77 -13.63
C PHE A 174 12.58 1.54 -12.16
N TRP A 175 13.87 1.68 -11.84
CA TRP A 175 14.33 1.61 -10.45
C TRP A 175 13.82 2.77 -9.60
N GLY A 176 13.92 4.01 -10.11
CA GLY A 176 13.44 5.19 -9.41
C GLY A 176 11.93 5.17 -9.19
N ALA A 177 11.16 4.76 -10.21
CA ALA A 177 9.71 4.57 -10.10
C ALA A 177 9.35 3.52 -9.03
N MET A 178 10.09 2.40 -9.00
CA MET A 178 9.93 1.35 -7.98
C MET A 178 10.24 1.88 -6.56
N MET A 179 11.34 2.61 -6.39
CA MET A 179 11.71 3.20 -5.08
C MET A 179 10.73 4.26 -4.59
N ASN A 180 10.23 5.10 -5.50
CA ASN A 180 9.25 6.14 -5.19
C ASN A 180 7.90 5.56 -4.75
N ALA A 181 7.57 4.35 -5.21
CA ALA A 181 6.31 3.70 -4.88
C ALA A 181 6.33 3.01 -3.51
N ASP A 182 7.30 2.13 -3.24
CA ASP A 182 7.55 1.56 -1.91
C ASP A 182 9.04 1.29 -1.74
N ILE A 183 9.69 2.13 -0.94
CA ILE A 183 11.13 2.07 -0.69
C ILE A 183 11.59 0.77 -0.02
N GLN A 184 10.79 0.15 0.85
CA GLN A 184 11.23 -1.05 1.56
C GLN A 184 11.30 -2.24 0.60
N ARG A 185 10.22 -2.45 -0.17
CA ARG A 185 10.17 -3.51 -1.17
C ARG A 185 11.11 -3.21 -2.33
N GLY A 186 11.16 -1.95 -2.75
CA GLY A 186 12.10 -1.46 -3.75
C GLY A 186 13.55 -1.74 -3.34
N PHE A 187 13.93 -1.49 -2.09
CA PHE A 187 15.24 -1.80 -1.53
C PHE A 187 15.56 -3.30 -1.61
N TYR A 188 14.66 -4.18 -1.15
CA TYR A 188 14.89 -5.63 -1.19
C TYR A 188 15.15 -6.12 -2.62
N LEU A 189 14.32 -5.68 -3.57
CA LEU A 189 14.44 -6.02 -4.98
C LEU A 189 15.70 -5.41 -5.63
N SER A 190 16.18 -4.28 -5.13
CA SER A 190 17.38 -3.62 -5.63
C SER A 190 18.66 -4.36 -5.28
N LEU A 191 18.71 -5.01 -4.11
CA LEU A 191 19.83 -5.88 -3.74
C LEU A 191 19.97 -7.04 -4.74
N ILE A 192 18.83 -7.59 -5.17
CA ILE A 192 18.78 -8.63 -6.21
C ILE A 192 19.24 -8.05 -7.55
N ALA A 193 18.69 -6.91 -7.97
CA ALA A 193 19.06 -6.28 -9.24
C ALA A 193 20.57 -5.94 -9.30
N ALA A 194 21.14 -5.43 -8.21
CA ALA A 194 22.56 -5.11 -8.10
C ALA A 194 23.45 -6.36 -8.18
N THR A 195 23.11 -7.41 -7.44
CA THR A 195 23.88 -8.68 -7.47
C THR A 195 23.67 -9.45 -8.78
N MET A 196 22.54 -9.26 -9.47
CA MET A 196 22.31 -9.81 -10.82
C MET A 196 23.30 -9.25 -11.84
N VAL A 197 23.71 -7.98 -11.72
CA VAL A 197 24.73 -7.40 -12.62
C VAL A 197 26.02 -8.22 -12.57
N LEU A 198 26.44 -8.66 -11.39
CA LEU A 198 27.61 -9.53 -11.22
C LEU A 198 27.41 -10.87 -11.93
N VAL A 199 26.21 -11.45 -11.87
CA VAL A 199 25.88 -12.68 -12.61
C VAL A 199 26.00 -12.48 -14.12
N ILE A 200 25.53 -11.35 -14.64
CA ILE A 200 25.66 -11.02 -16.06
C ILE A 200 27.13 -10.93 -16.45
N TRP A 201 27.98 -10.33 -15.62
CA TRP A 201 29.42 -10.25 -15.88
C TRP A 201 30.10 -11.62 -15.82
N ILE A 202 29.74 -12.48 -14.87
CA ILE A 202 30.29 -13.85 -14.74
C ILE A 202 29.94 -14.72 -15.94
N GLN A 203 28.83 -14.42 -16.62
CA GLN A 203 28.42 -15.10 -17.85
C GLN A 203 29.18 -14.62 -19.09
N GLU A 204 30.00 -13.57 -18.99
CA GLU A 204 30.90 -13.18 -20.07
C GLU A 204 32.03 -14.18 -20.25
N ASP A 205 32.59 -14.19 -21.46
CA ASP A 205 33.76 -14.99 -21.78
C ASP A 205 34.90 -14.66 -20.80
N LYS A 206 35.42 -15.69 -20.12
CA LYS A 206 36.51 -15.56 -19.13
C LYS A 206 37.74 -14.87 -19.70
N SER A 207 38.01 -15.06 -21.00
CA SER A 207 39.17 -14.46 -21.68
C SER A 207 39.04 -12.93 -21.84
N GLU A 208 37.82 -12.42 -21.77
CA GLU A 208 37.48 -11.01 -21.98
C GLU A 208 37.15 -10.26 -20.69
N PHE A 209 36.84 -11.00 -19.60
CA PHE A 209 36.41 -10.43 -18.33
C PHE A 209 37.41 -9.41 -17.77
N GLY A 210 38.70 -9.76 -17.67
CA GLY A 210 39.72 -8.87 -17.12
C GLY A 210 39.91 -7.58 -17.94
N LYS A 211 39.80 -7.68 -19.27
CA LYS A 211 39.93 -6.52 -20.18
C LYS A 211 38.73 -5.57 -20.07
N LYS A 212 37.53 -6.12 -19.88
CA LYS A 212 36.28 -5.35 -19.82
C LYS A 212 35.95 -4.86 -18.41
N PHE A 213 36.58 -5.41 -17.37
CA PHE A 213 36.33 -5.04 -15.98
C PHE A 213 36.28 -3.53 -15.70
N PRO A 214 37.27 -2.69 -16.08
CA PRO A 214 37.22 -1.25 -15.77
C PRO A 214 36.04 -0.55 -16.48
N PHE A 215 35.76 -0.92 -17.73
CA PHE A 215 34.62 -0.40 -18.48
C PHE A 215 33.29 -0.83 -17.86
N ARG A 216 33.17 -2.10 -17.45
CA ARG A 216 32.00 -2.63 -16.76
C ARG A 216 31.75 -1.93 -15.42
N LEU A 217 32.81 -1.71 -14.65
CA LEU A 217 32.73 -0.95 -13.40
C LEU A 217 32.25 0.48 -13.67
N ALA A 218 32.82 1.18 -14.65
CA ALA A 218 32.37 2.52 -15.03
C ALA A 218 30.89 2.53 -15.50
N GLN A 219 30.48 1.56 -16.32
CA GLN A 219 29.07 1.40 -16.72
C GLN A 219 28.15 1.21 -15.51
N SER A 220 28.52 0.35 -14.56
CA SER A 220 27.75 0.15 -13.32
C SER A 220 27.68 1.40 -12.46
N LEU A 221 28.75 2.19 -12.36
CA LEU A 221 28.75 3.46 -11.65
C LEU A 221 27.82 4.47 -12.31
N VAL A 222 27.82 4.54 -13.65
CA VAL A 222 26.88 5.39 -14.40
C VAL A 222 25.44 4.95 -14.16
N VAL A 223 25.16 3.64 -14.22
CA VAL A 223 23.82 3.10 -13.91
C VAL A 223 23.40 3.44 -12.49
N ALA A 224 24.28 3.25 -11.50
CA ALA A 224 24.01 3.59 -10.11
C ALA A 224 23.76 5.10 -9.91
N LEU A 225 24.53 5.96 -10.59
CA LEU A 225 24.34 7.41 -10.58
C LEU A 225 22.98 7.80 -11.17
N LEU A 226 22.59 7.22 -12.31
CA LEU A 226 21.30 7.48 -12.95
C LEU A 226 20.14 6.99 -12.10
N MET A 227 20.27 5.79 -11.50
CA MET A 227 19.33 5.26 -10.52
C MET A 227 19.17 6.25 -9.36
N PHE A 228 20.26 6.59 -8.68
CA PHE A 228 20.24 7.49 -7.53
C PHE A 228 19.74 8.90 -7.89
N GLY A 229 20.06 9.42 -9.08
CA GLY A 229 19.56 10.70 -9.57
C GLY A 229 18.04 10.76 -9.61
N VAL A 230 17.38 9.72 -10.11
CA VAL A 230 15.90 9.66 -10.15
C VAL A 230 15.29 9.52 -8.74
N MET A 231 15.91 8.76 -7.83
CA MET A 231 15.45 8.64 -6.44
C MET A 231 15.73 9.90 -5.60
N SER A 232 16.79 10.65 -5.89
CA SER A 232 17.20 11.82 -5.08
C SER A 232 16.08 12.87 -4.96
N VAL A 233 15.18 12.90 -5.94
CA VAL A 233 13.91 13.65 -5.97
C VAL A 233 13.03 13.38 -4.75
N THR A 234 13.01 12.16 -4.22
CA THR A 234 12.11 11.76 -3.11
C THR A 234 12.86 11.52 -1.80
N LEU A 235 14.18 11.70 -1.79
CA LEU A 235 15.04 11.38 -0.65
C LEU A 235 14.64 12.17 0.62
N GLY A 236 14.33 13.46 0.50
CA GLY A 236 13.91 14.28 1.65
C GLY A 236 12.61 13.80 2.29
N GLY A 237 11.61 13.42 1.47
CA GLY A 237 10.36 12.84 1.96
C GLY A 237 10.60 11.50 2.66
N TRP A 238 11.51 10.69 2.13
CA TRP A 238 11.89 9.42 2.75
C TRP A 238 12.61 9.58 4.09
N LEU A 239 13.56 10.52 4.20
CA LEU A 239 14.25 10.81 5.45
C LEU A 239 13.24 11.22 6.54
N ASN A 240 12.24 12.04 6.20
CA ASN A 240 11.14 12.38 7.12
C ASN A 240 10.32 11.14 7.54
N ILE A 241 10.02 10.21 6.61
CA ILE A 241 9.30 8.96 6.94
C ILE A 241 10.13 8.10 7.89
N LEU A 242 11.45 8.00 7.69
CA LEU A 242 12.33 7.27 8.59
C LEU A 242 12.39 7.90 9.98
N GLU A 243 12.51 9.23 10.06
CA GLU A 243 12.47 9.97 11.32
C GLU A 243 11.13 9.76 12.04
N GLY A 244 10.01 9.87 11.32
CA GLY A 244 8.69 9.59 11.88
C GLY A 244 8.55 8.15 12.40
N ARG A 245 9.15 7.17 11.73
CA ARG A 245 9.17 5.77 12.20
C ARG A 245 10.04 5.57 13.43
N LYS A 246 11.18 6.25 13.52
CA LYS A 246 12.02 6.25 14.73
C LYS A 246 11.26 6.89 15.90
N ALA A 247 10.60 8.02 15.66
CA ALA A 247 9.75 8.66 16.65
C ALA A 247 8.59 7.76 17.10
N LEU A 248 8.00 6.96 16.21
CA LEU A 248 7.00 5.95 16.58
C LEU A 248 7.60 4.83 17.46
N GLN A 249 8.82 4.37 17.15
CA GLN A 249 9.53 3.38 17.96
C GLN A 249 9.91 3.92 19.34
N GLU A 250 10.23 5.21 19.44
CA GLU A 250 10.63 5.89 20.67
C GLU A 250 9.44 6.40 21.50
N GLY A 251 8.31 6.73 20.86
CA GLY A 251 7.15 7.39 21.46
C GLY A 251 6.02 6.48 21.97
N GLN A 252 6.11 5.16 21.76
CA GLN A 252 5.13 4.21 22.28
C GLN A 252 5.51 3.65 23.66
N ASN A 253 4.75 4.06 24.69
CA ASN A 253 4.56 3.36 25.95
C ASN A 253 3.54 2.22 25.83
N VAL A 254 3.74 1.30 24.87
CA VAL A 254 2.96 0.06 24.78
C VAL A 254 3.92 -1.11 24.85
N GLY A 255 4.64 -1.27 25.97
CA GLY A 255 5.31 -2.50 26.42
C GLY A 255 6.25 -3.27 25.47
N LEU A 256 6.40 -2.87 24.21
CA LEU A 256 7.09 -3.58 23.15
C LEU A 256 8.39 -2.86 22.84
N SER A 257 9.48 -3.60 22.85
CA SER A 257 10.77 -3.15 22.37
C SER A 257 10.72 -2.80 20.88
N GLY A 258 11.62 -1.93 20.39
CA GLY A 258 11.73 -1.59 18.96
C GLY A 258 11.90 -2.82 18.05
N TRP A 259 12.52 -3.88 18.58
CA TRP A 259 12.62 -5.20 17.93
C TRP A 259 11.25 -5.87 17.77
N GLU A 260 10.43 -5.93 18.82
CA GLU A 260 9.10 -6.55 18.76
C GLU A 260 8.17 -5.78 17.83
N PHE A 261 8.21 -4.45 17.87
CA PHE A 261 7.48 -3.62 16.94
C PHE A 261 7.91 -3.87 15.48
N ALA A 262 9.21 -3.92 15.21
CA ALA A 262 9.72 -4.17 13.86
C ALA A 262 9.33 -5.57 13.35
N THR A 263 9.29 -6.57 14.24
CA THR A 263 9.08 -7.99 13.92
C THR A 263 7.65 -8.50 14.17
N GLN A 264 6.71 -7.62 14.50
CA GLN A 264 5.32 -7.99 14.82
C GLN A 264 4.63 -8.80 13.69
N PHE A 265 4.96 -8.51 12.43
CA PHE A 265 4.48 -9.23 11.24
C PHE A 265 5.60 -10.08 10.63
N SER A 266 6.08 -11.06 11.38
CA SER A 266 7.04 -12.08 10.91
C SER A 266 6.30 -13.24 10.25
N GLN A 267 6.93 -13.91 9.28
CA GLN A 267 6.39 -15.15 8.72
C GLN A 267 6.72 -16.33 9.63
N ASP A 268 5.71 -16.97 10.21
CA ASP A 268 5.96 -18.25 10.89
C ASP A 268 6.33 -19.32 9.85
N PRO A 269 7.45 -20.06 10.02
CA PRO A 269 7.82 -21.14 9.12
C PRO A 269 6.71 -22.19 8.91
N ARG A 270 5.87 -22.42 9.93
CA ARG A 270 4.73 -23.37 9.87
C ARG A 270 3.63 -22.89 8.94
N GLU A 271 3.46 -21.58 8.79
CA GLU A 271 2.47 -20.96 7.88
C GLU A 271 2.93 -20.99 6.42
N LEU A 272 4.17 -21.42 6.11
CA LEU A 272 4.58 -21.62 4.70
C LEU A 272 3.74 -22.69 3.99
N ILE A 273 3.13 -23.61 4.75
CA ILE A 273 2.23 -24.61 4.18
C ILE A 273 1.04 -23.95 3.47
N ASP A 274 0.63 -22.73 3.82
CA ASP A 274 -0.46 -22.03 3.14
C ASP A 274 -0.17 -21.71 1.67
N SER A 275 1.10 -21.82 1.24
CA SER A 275 1.44 -21.84 -0.18
C SER A 275 1.03 -23.12 -0.90
N LEU A 276 0.95 -24.26 -0.20
CA LEU A 276 0.50 -25.55 -0.75
C LEU A 276 -0.97 -25.85 -0.41
N ALA A 277 -1.36 -25.63 0.84
CA ALA A 277 -2.70 -25.79 1.39
C ALA A 277 -3.28 -24.43 1.77
N PHE A 278 -3.64 -23.62 0.77
CA PHE A 278 -4.17 -22.27 0.99
C PHE A 278 -5.37 -22.26 1.95
N GLY A 279 -5.23 -21.53 3.06
CA GLY A 279 -6.26 -21.36 4.09
C GLY A 279 -6.13 -22.32 5.28
N TYR A 280 -5.03 -23.08 5.39
CA TYR A 280 -4.78 -23.99 6.51
C TYR A 280 -4.63 -23.25 7.85
N HIS A 281 -4.07 -22.04 7.85
CA HIS A 281 -4.06 -21.14 9.00
C HIS A 281 -5.14 -20.05 8.95
N GLY A 282 -6.16 -20.24 8.10
CA GLY A 282 -7.17 -19.24 7.78
C GLY A 282 -6.69 -18.26 6.72
N LYS A 283 -7.55 -17.33 6.28
CA LYS A 283 -7.27 -16.48 5.10
C LYS A 283 -7.21 -15.00 5.41
N LEU A 284 -8.12 -14.49 6.24
CA LEU A 284 -8.27 -13.06 6.51
C LEU A 284 -8.78 -12.84 7.93
N SER A 285 -8.11 -11.98 8.70
CA SER A 285 -8.56 -11.63 10.06
C SER A 285 -9.92 -10.93 10.02
N GLY A 286 -10.84 -11.37 10.88
CA GLY A 286 -12.19 -10.82 10.96
C GLY A 286 -13.17 -11.30 9.87
N ASP A 287 -12.72 -12.10 8.89
CA ASP A 287 -13.63 -12.72 7.92
C ASP A 287 -14.47 -13.81 8.61
N PRO A 288 -15.80 -13.78 8.50
CA PRO A 288 -16.67 -14.74 9.17
C PRO A 288 -16.63 -16.15 8.57
N GLU A 289 -16.24 -16.28 7.29
CA GLU A 289 -16.22 -17.57 6.57
C GLU A 289 -14.83 -18.20 6.61
N ALA A 290 -13.77 -17.39 6.62
CA ALA A 290 -12.39 -17.86 6.64
C ALA A 290 -11.48 -17.02 7.57
N PRO A 291 -11.83 -16.93 8.87
CA PRO A 291 -11.08 -16.14 9.84
C PRO A 291 -9.63 -16.60 9.89
N TYR A 292 -8.69 -15.70 10.09
CA TYR A 292 -7.29 -16.07 10.32
C TYR A 292 -7.06 -16.53 11.77
N TRP A 293 -6.37 -17.66 11.95
CA TRP A 293 -5.98 -18.22 13.28
C TRP A 293 -4.50 -18.58 13.36
N GLY A 294 -3.67 -18.02 12.48
CA GLY A 294 -2.23 -18.17 12.56
C GLY A 294 -1.62 -17.33 13.70
N THR A 295 -0.32 -17.10 13.62
CA THR A 295 0.47 -16.50 14.70
C THR A 295 0.51 -14.98 14.70
N LYS A 296 0.02 -14.34 13.62
CA LYS A 296 -0.04 -12.89 13.50
C LYS A 296 -1.25 -12.35 14.28
N GLU A 297 -1.12 -11.17 14.87
CA GLU A 297 -2.24 -10.49 15.55
C GLU A 297 -3.36 -10.13 14.57
N PHE A 298 -2.97 -9.73 13.35
CA PHE A 298 -3.86 -9.43 12.26
C PHE A 298 -3.23 -9.88 10.94
N ASN A 299 -4.03 -10.49 10.07
CA ASN A 299 -3.63 -10.85 8.72
C ASN A 299 -4.60 -10.26 7.70
N GLY A 300 -4.17 -9.19 7.03
CA GLY A 300 -4.89 -8.51 5.95
C GLY A 300 -4.37 -8.86 4.54
N ASN A 301 -3.49 -9.85 4.42
CA ASN A 301 -2.80 -10.21 3.19
C ASN A 301 -2.70 -11.74 3.05
N SER A 302 -2.42 -12.24 1.86
CA SER A 302 -2.06 -13.64 1.68
C SER A 302 -0.58 -13.87 1.97
N ASP A 303 -0.28 -14.93 2.72
CA ASP A 303 1.09 -15.45 2.85
C ASP A 303 1.39 -16.53 1.79
N SER A 304 0.38 -16.86 0.97
CA SER A 304 0.50 -17.86 -0.08
C SER A 304 1.22 -17.32 -1.31
N LEU A 305 2.21 -18.07 -1.80
CA LEU A 305 2.84 -17.84 -3.10
C LEU A 305 2.11 -18.59 -4.24
N GLY A 306 1.26 -19.56 -3.90
CA GLY A 306 0.59 -20.46 -4.86
C GLY A 306 1.25 -21.83 -4.96
N PHE A 307 0.43 -22.87 -5.08
CA PHE A 307 0.84 -24.27 -5.07
C PHE A 307 1.76 -24.60 -6.24
N PHE A 308 1.34 -24.26 -7.47
CA PHE A 308 2.12 -24.59 -8.67
C PHE A 308 3.45 -23.84 -8.70
N LEU A 309 3.46 -22.60 -8.21
CA LEU A 309 4.68 -21.81 -8.14
C LEU A 309 5.71 -22.46 -7.20
N VAL A 310 5.28 -22.90 -6.02
CA VAL A 310 6.14 -23.59 -5.07
C VAL A 310 6.64 -24.93 -5.64
N VAL A 311 5.74 -25.78 -6.15
CA VAL A 311 6.10 -27.10 -6.68
C VAL A 311 7.09 -26.99 -7.85
N PHE A 312 6.81 -26.12 -8.83
CA PHE A 312 7.69 -25.95 -9.99
C PHE A 312 8.97 -25.19 -9.65
N GLY A 313 8.92 -24.25 -8.70
CA GLY A 313 10.10 -23.55 -8.20
C GLY A 313 11.08 -24.51 -7.53
N PHE A 314 10.60 -25.41 -6.65
CA PHE A 314 11.43 -26.46 -6.05
C PHE A 314 11.95 -27.47 -7.08
N LEU A 315 11.11 -27.85 -8.06
CA LEU A 315 11.58 -28.69 -9.17
C LEU A 315 12.72 -28.00 -9.94
N GLY A 316 12.61 -26.70 -10.22
CA GLY A 316 13.67 -25.90 -10.85
C GLY A 316 14.93 -25.83 -10.00
N PHE A 317 14.78 -25.66 -8.68
CA PHE A 317 15.91 -25.70 -7.74
C PHE A 317 16.64 -27.05 -7.78
N SER A 318 15.90 -28.17 -7.85
CA SER A 318 16.49 -29.52 -7.93
C SER A 318 17.39 -29.72 -9.17
N PHE A 319 17.20 -28.93 -10.23
CA PHE A 319 17.99 -29.01 -11.45
C PHE A 319 19.44 -28.53 -11.28
N LEU A 320 19.75 -27.81 -10.20
CA LEU A 320 21.13 -27.45 -9.85
C LEU A 320 22.02 -28.69 -9.68
N LEU A 321 21.46 -29.77 -9.14
CA LEU A 321 22.16 -31.02 -8.86
C LEU A 321 22.37 -31.88 -10.13
N ARG A 322 21.71 -31.53 -11.24
CA ARG A 322 21.73 -32.35 -12.45
C ARG A 322 22.89 -32.01 -13.37
N LYS A 323 23.56 -33.03 -13.93
CA LYS A 323 24.73 -32.84 -14.82
C LYS A 323 24.38 -32.37 -16.23
N ASP A 324 23.19 -32.67 -16.72
CA ASP A 324 22.69 -32.36 -18.07
C ASP A 324 22.16 -30.92 -18.23
N ILE A 325 22.17 -30.12 -17.16
CA ILE A 325 21.79 -28.71 -17.19
C ILE A 325 22.98 -27.85 -17.59
N LYS A 326 22.78 -26.95 -18.56
CA LYS A 326 23.84 -26.07 -19.07
C LYS A 326 24.38 -25.17 -17.96
N ARG A 327 25.68 -24.87 -18.01
CA ARG A 327 26.36 -24.05 -16.99
C ARG A 327 25.69 -22.69 -16.80
N GLU A 328 25.31 -22.00 -17.88
CA GLU A 328 24.62 -20.72 -17.83
C GLU A 328 23.28 -20.80 -17.09
N GLU A 329 22.52 -21.88 -17.30
CA GLU A 329 21.25 -22.12 -16.63
C GLU A 329 21.46 -22.40 -15.14
N LYS A 330 22.49 -23.17 -14.78
CA LYS A 330 22.85 -23.41 -13.37
C LYS A 330 23.23 -22.13 -12.65
N VAL A 331 23.93 -21.21 -13.31
CA VAL A 331 24.28 -19.91 -12.72
C VAL A 331 23.01 -19.13 -12.37
N TRP A 332 22.04 -19.07 -13.28
CA TRP A 332 20.75 -18.42 -13.02
C TRP A 332 19.93 -19.11 -11.92
N LEU A 333 19.81 -20.43 -11.98
CA LEU A 333 19.11 -21.21 -10.94
C LEU A 333 19.78 -21.05 -9.58
N GLY A 334 21.11 -20.98 -9.53
CA GLY A 334 21.87 -20.85 -8.30
C GLY A 334 21.71 -19.46 -7.69
N PHE A 335 21.81 -18.42 -8.52
CA PHE A 335 21.55 -17.04 -8.12
C PHE A 335 20.16 -16.87 -7.50
N TRP A 336 19.12 -17.34 -8.19
CA TRP A 336 17.75 -17.23 -7.69
C TRP A 336 17.46 -18.17 -6.52
N GLY A 337 18.10 -19.34 -6.48
CA GLY A 337 18.04 -20.25 -5.34
C GLY A 337 18.62 -19.64 -4.06
N VAL A 338 19.79 -18.99 -4.16
CA VAL A 338 20.41 -18.27 -3.04
C VAL A 338 19.51 -17.15 -2.53
N TRP A 339 18.98 -16.31 -3.42
CA TRP A 339 18.07 -15.23 -3.03
C TRP A 339 16.75 -15.76 -2.45
N THR A 340 16.23 -16.86 -2.96
CA THR A 340 15.04 -17.53 -2.40
C THR A 340 15.30 -17.94 -0.95
N VAL A 341 16.45 -18.57 -0.68
CA VAL A 341 16.85 -18.95 0.68
C VAL A 341 17.00 -17.70 1.55
N ILE A 342 17.79 -16.70 1.15
CA ILE A 342 18.00 -15.46 1.92
C ILE A 342 16.66 -14.78 2.25
N GLY A 343 15.77 -14.64 1.28
CA GLY A 343 14.48 -14.01 1.47
C GLY A 343 13.56 -14.77 2.42
N LEU A 344 13.53 -16.11 2.35
CA LEU A 344 12.81 -16.93 3.34
C LEU A 344 13.39 -16.74 4.74
N LEU A 345 14.72 -16.84 4.89
CA LEU A 345 15.37 -16.69 6.18
C LEU A 345 15.10 -15.31 6.79
N LEU A 346 15.12 -14.24 6.00
CA LEU A 346 14.78 -12.89 6.46
C LEU A 346 13.29 -12.74 6.77
N SER A 347 12.40 -13.41 6.02
CA SER A 347 10.95 -13.33 6.25
C SER A 347 10.52 -13.86 7.62
N PHE A 348 11.27 -14.81 8.18
CA PHE A 348 10.93 -15.44 9.46
C PHE A 348 11.07 -14.51 10.68
N GLY A 349 11.80 -13.40 10.55
CA GLY A 349 11.85 -12.36 11.58
C GLY A 349 12.14 -12.89 12.99
N LYS A 350 11.17 -12.78 13.91
CA LYS A 350 11.30 -13.19 15.31
C LYS A 350 11.30 -14.70 15.58
N PHE A 351 10.94 -15.54 14.60
CA PHE A 351 10.82 -17.00 14.81
C PHE A 351 12.15 -17.76 14.83
N TRP A 352 13.26 -17.05 14.71
CA TRP A 352 14.59 -17.64 14.77
C TRP A 352 15.10 -17.86 16.20
N PRO A 353 15.59 -19.07 16.55
CA PRO A 353 16.21 -19.33 17.84
C PRO A 353 17.48 -18.50 18.05
N GLY A 354 17.58 -17.71 19.12
CA GLY A 354 18.76 -16.88 19.41
C GLY A 354 18.90 -15.63 18.51
N LYS A 355 17.85 -15.29 17.75
CA LYS A 355 17.75 -14.14 16.82
C LYS A 355 18.70 -14.14 15.60
N PRO A 356 18.76 -15.14 14.72
CA PRO A 356 19.54 -15.01 13.47
C PRO A 356 18.80 -14.39 12.26
N PHE A 357 19.60 -14.09 11.23
CA PHE A 357 19.31 -13.44 9.94
C PHE A 357 18.62 -12.07 10.02
N TYR A 358 17.33 -12.00 10.37
CA TYR A 358 16.63 -10.71 10.40
C TYR A 358 17.16 -9.80 11.50
N TRP A 359 17.66 -10.36 12.60
CA TRP A 359 18.33 -9.56 13.63
C TRP A 359 19.65 -8.95 13.15
N LEU A 360 20.47 -9.71 12.40
CA LEU A 360 21.67 -9.17 11.78
C LEU A 360 21.29 -8.02 10.85
N PHE A 361 20.26 -8.23 10.03
CA PHE A 361 19.69 -7.20 9.17
C PHE A 361 19.21 -5.98 9.97
N TYR A 362 18.45 -6.17 11.06
CA TYR A 362 17.91 -5.11 11.92
C TYR A 362 18.99 -4.24 12.55
N ASN A 363 20.14 -4.82 12.90
CA ASN A 363 21.26 -4.10 13.50
C ASN A 363 22.16 -3.39 12.47
N LEU A 364 21.92 -3.57 11.16
CA LEU A 364 22.60 -2.75 10.15
C LEU A 364 22.12 -1.29 10.24
N PRO A 365 22.98 -0.31 9.89
CA PRO A 365 22.58 1.09 9.86
C PRO A 365 21.27 1.31 9.09
N ILE A 366 20.34 2.09 9.66
CA ILE A 366 19.03 2.45 9.09
C ILE A 366 18.01 1.29 9.05
N MET A 367 18.45 0.02 9.08
CA MET A 367 17.57 -1.14 8.91
C MET A 367 16.66 -1.40 10.11
N SER A 368 16.95 -0.85 11.28
CA SER A 368 16.03 -0.89 12.43
C SER A 368 14.71 -0.15 12.18
N SER A 369 14.69 0.80 11.23
CA SER A 369 13.47 1.48 10.78
C SER A 369 12.67 0.65 9.74
N PHE A 370 13.22 -0.48 9.28
CA PHE A 370 12.52 -1.43 8.42
C PHE A 370 11.77 -2.45 9.29
N ARG A 371 10.49 -2.67 8.95
CA ARG A 371 9.53 -3.46 9.73
C ARG A 371 8.78 -4.42 8.83
N VAL A 372 8.05 -5.35 9.43
CA VAL A 372 7.24 -6.38 8.73
C VAL A 372 8.19 -7.31 7.95
N PRO A 373 8.94 -8.20 8.64
CA PRO A 373 9.82 -9.18 8.00
C PRO A 373 9.14 -9.96 6.89
N LEU A 374 7.84 -10.26 7.02
CA LEU A 374 7.02 -10.91 6.00
C LEU A 374 7.18 -10.29 4.60
N LYS A 375 7.45 -8.99 4.47
CA LYS A 375 7.69 -8.36 3.16
C LYS A 375 8.82 -8.99 2.37
N TRP A 376 9.79 -9.64 3.03
CA TRP A 376 10.86 -10.38 2.37
C TRP A 376 10.36 -11.58 1.55
N LEU A 377 9.13 -12.08 1.80
CA LEU A 377 8.52 -13.18 1.05
C LEU A 377 8.33 -12.86 -0.45
N ILE A 378 8.38 -11.58 -0.81
CA ILE A 378 8.53 -11.12 -2.18
C ILE A 378 9.70 -11.76 -2.93
N VAL A 379 10.86 -11.89 -2.28
CA VAL A 379 12.12 -12.35 -2.85
C VAL A 379 12.05 -13.83 -3.24
N PRO A 380 11.66 -14.76 -2.34
CA PRO A 380 11.48 -16.15 -2.72
C PRO A 380 10.35 -16.31 -3.74
N GLY A 381 9.30 -15.50 -3.68
CA GLY A 381 8.26 -15.51 -4.72
C GLY A 381 8.84 -15.27 -6.12
N VAL A 382 9.67 -14.24 -6.32
CA VAL A 382 10.31 -14.01 -7.62
C VAL A 382 11.33 -15.09 -7.97
N GLY A 383 12.12 -15.54 -7.00
CA GLY A 383 13.08 -16.63 -7.24
C GLY A 383 12.40 -17.91 -7.72
N LEU A 384 11.29 -18.31 -7.09
CA LEU A 384 10.47 -19.45 -7.48
C LEU A 384 9.83 -19.24 -8.86
N VAL A 385 9.43 -18.01 -9.22
CA VAL A 385 8.91 -17.70 -10.58
C VAL A 385 9.96 -18.02 -11.62
N VAL A 386 11.19 -17.56 -11.40
CA VAL A 386 12.28 -17.78 -12.36
C VAL A 386 12.61 -19.27 -12.42
N MET A 387 12.86 -19.92 -11.29
CA MET A 387 13.17 -21.35 -11.26
C MET A 387 12.03 -22.21 -11.85
N GLY A 388 10.77 -21.86 -11.58
CA GLY A 388 9.59 -22.51 -12.14
C GLY A 388 9.49 -22.37 -13.66
N SER A 389 9.85 -21.21 -14.22
CA SER A 389 9.93 -21.02 -15.68
C SER A 389 10.97 -21.94 -16.34
N TYR A 390 12.13 -22.14 -15.68
CA TYR A 390 13.16 -23.09 -16.12
C TYR A 390 12.65 -24.53 -16.03
N ALA A 391 11.99 -24.87 -14.92
CA ALA A 391 11.41 -26.19 -14.69
C ALA A 391 10.43 -26.56 -15.81
N PHE A 392 9.48 -25.66 -16.09
CA PHE A 392 8.46 -25.85 -17.10
C PHE A 392 9.06 -26.04 -18.51
N ASP A 393 10.03 -25.20 -18.89
CA ASP A 393 10.71 -25.30 -20.19
C ASP A 393 11.41 -26.65 -20.39
N LYS A 394 12.14 -27.12 -19.37
CA LYS A 394 12.86 -28.39 -19.44
C LYS A 394 11.94 -29.59 -19.44
N LEU A 395 10.85 -29.55 -18.66
CA LEU A 395 9.85 -30.61 -18.71
C LEU A 395 9.29 -30.76 -20.13
N ARG A 396 8.97 -29.65 -20.79
CA ARG A 396 8.48 -29.65 -22.16
C ARG A 396 9.54 -30.20 -23.14
N SER A 397 10.79 -29.73 -23.05
CA SER A 397 11.85 -30.21 -23.94
C SER A 397 12.18 -31.68 -23.72
N TRP A 398 12.18 -32.16 -22.48
CA TRP A 398 12.45 -33.56 -22.16
C TRP A 398 11.32 -34.52 -22.54
N LEU A 399 10.10 -34.00 -22.66
CA LEU A 399 8.98 -34.73 -23.23
C LEU A 399 9.16 -34.94 -24.74
N GLU A 400 9.72 -33.94 -25.43
CA GLU A 400 10.09 -34.01 -26.85
C GLU A 400 11.32 -34.92 -27.06
N GLU A 401 12.32 -34.87 -26.16
CA GLU A 401 13.49 -35.77 -26.13
C GLU A 401 13.17 -37.19 -25.63
N GLU A 402 11.91 -37.50 -25.30
CA GLU A 402 11.42 -38.81 -24.86
C GLU A 402 12.15 -39.42 -23.66
N ARG A 403 12.46 -38.61 -22.64
CA ARG A 403 13.19 -39.05 -21.43
C ARG A 403 12.34 -39.88 -20.45
N LYS A 404 12.01 -41.12 -20.82
CA LYS A 404 11.10 -42.02 -20.07
C LYS A 404 11.45 -42.19 -18.59
N GLU A 405 12.70 -42.53 -18.28
CA GLU A 405 13.15 -42.81 -16.90
C GLU A 405 12.96 -41.61 -15.97
N PHE A 406 13.16 -40.40 -16.50
CA PHE A 406 12.96 -39.19 -15.72
C PHE A 406 11.49 -39.00 -15.35
N PHE A 407 10.59 -39.13 -16.33
CA PHE A 407 9.15 -38.99 -16.09
C PHE A 407 8.60 -40.11 -15.19
N GLN A 408 9.16 -41.31 -15.26
CA GLN A 408 8.81 -42.41 -14.35
C GLN A 408 9.18 -42.07 -12.90
N LYS A 409 10.42 -41.62 -12.65
CA LYS A 409 10.86 -41.21 -11.30
C LYS A 409 10.06 -40.01 -10.79
N LEU A 410 9.80 -39.05 -11.67
CA LEU A 410 8.98 -37.88 -11.34
C LEU A 410 7.54 -38.27 -10.99
N LEU A 411 6.95 -39.25 -11.69
CA LEU A 411 5.63 -39.79 -11.37
C LEU A 411 5.64 -40.49 -10.01
N GLN A 412 6.66 -41.29 -9.70
CA GLN A 412 6.80 -41.93 -8.38
C GLN A 412 6.85 -40.89 -7.25
N VAL A 413 7.65 -39.83 -7.41
CA VAL A 413 7.71 -38.73 -6.45
C VAL A 413 6.34 -38.06 -6.31
N ALA A 414 5.65 -37.77 -7.42
CA ALA A 414 4.33 -37.15 -7.38
C ALA A 414 3.29 -38.03 -6.66
N LEU A 415 3.31 -39.35 -6.89
CA LEU A 415 2.43 -40.30 -6.20
C LEU A 415 2.73 -40.41 -4.71
N VAL A 416 4.01 -40.34 -4.30
CA VAL A 416 4.39 -40.27 -2.88
C VAL A 416 3.84 -39.00 -2.24
N LEU A 417 3.96 -37.84 -2.92
CA LEU A 417 3.42 -36.58 -2.41
C LEU A 417 1.89 -36.60 -2.30
N VAL A 418 1.18 -37.23 -3.25
CA VAL A 418 -0.26 -37.51 -3.14
C VAL A 418 -0.53 -38.34 -1.90
N GLY A 419 0.18 -39.46 -1.71
CA GLY A 419 0.00 -40.35 -0.55
C GLY A 419 0.23 -39.62 0.78
N VAL A 420 1.31 -38.84 0.90
CA VAL A 420 1.59 -38.04 2.09
C VAL A 420 0.49 -37.00 2.33
N SER A 421 0.04 -36.29 1.28
CA SER A 421 -1.05 -35.32 1.41
C SER A 421 -2.36 -35.97 1.85
N PHE A 422 -2.66 -37.17 1.34
CA PHE A 422 -3.87 -37.92 1.67
C PHE A 422 -3.82 -38.48 3.09
N LEU A 423 -2.67 -39.01 3.53
CA LEU A 423 -2.48 -39.44 4.92
C LEU A 423 -2.62 -38.28 5.89
N TRP A 424 -2.16 -37.08 5.52
CA TRP A 424 -2.37 -35.89 6.33
C TRP A 424 -3.84 -35.47 6.39
N LEU A 425 -4.54 -35.46 5.25
CA LEU A 425 -5.98 -35.25 5.21
C LEU A 425 -6.73 -36.27 6.09
N LEU A 426 -6.40 -37.56 5.97
CA LEU A 426 -7.00 -38.62 6.76
C LEU A 426 -6.72 -38.46 8.26
N TYR A 427 -5.48 -38.17 8.63
CA TYR A 427 -5.12 -37.86 10.02
C TYR A 427 -5.96 -36.69 10.56
N HIS A 428 -6.16 -35.65 9.75
CA HIS A 428 -6.97 -34.51 10.15
C HIS A 428 -8.44 -34.89 10.35
N VAL A 429 -9.04 -35.63 9.41
CA VAL A 429 -10.42 -36.12 9.50
C VAL A 429 -10.63 -37.01 10.72
N ILE A 430 -9.68 -37.91 11.03
CA ILE A 430 -9.77 -38.80 12.20
C ILE A 430 -9.62 -38.03 13.51
N THR A 431 -8.71 -37.05 13.57
CA THR A 431 -8.43 -36.30 14.81
C THR A 431 -9.42 -35.18 15.10
N SER A 432 -10.13 -34.67 14.09
CA SER A 432 -11.16 -33.66 14.29
C SER A 432 -12.31 -34.15 15.17
N ASP A 433 -12.73 -35.42 15.02
CA ASP A 433 -13.80 -36.00 15.85
C ASP A 433 -13.39 -36.19 17.32
N GLY A 434 -12.12 -36.49 17.59
CA GLY A 434 -11.60 -36.64 18.96
C GLY A 434 -11.40 -35.33 19.73
N LEU A 435 -11.20 -34.21 19.02
CA LEU A 435 -11.07 -32.87 19.60
C LEU A 435 -12.42 -32.23 19.96
N TYR A 436 -13.50 -32.59 19.25
CA TYR A 436 -14.85 -32.07 19.49
C TYR A 436 -15.38 -32.35 20.91
N GLN A 437 -14.95 -33.45 21.54
CA GLN A 437 -15.39 -33.82 22.89
C GLN A 437 -14.66 -33.04 24.01
N ASN A 438 -13.45 -32.52 23.77
CA ASN A 438 -12.62 -31.88 24.81
C ASN A 438 -12.55 -30.34 24.73
N LEU A 439 -13.12 -29.71 23.69
CA LEU A 439 -13.17 -28.24 23.52
C LEU A 439 -14.55 -27.63 23.88
N TYR A 440 -15.30 -28.31 24.76
CA TYR A 440 -16.76 -28.19 24.86
C TYR A 440 -17.28 -26.90 25.54
N THR A 441 -16.46 -26.12 26.25
CA THR A 441 -16.99 -25.12 27.21
C THR A 441 -16.91 -23.64 26.84
N THR A 442 -16.33 -23.20 25.70
CA THR A 442 -16.41 -21.74 25.35
C THR A 442 -16.26 -21.37 23.85
N LEU A 443 -15.73 -22.22 22.96
CA LEU A 443 -15.25 -21.80 21.60
C LEU A 443 -15.99 -22.39 20.39
N LYS A 444 -17.22 -22.90 20.58
CA LYS A 444 -17.90 -23.82 19.64
C LYS A 444 -18.01 -23.34 18.18
N ALA A 445 -18.22 -22.05 17.92
CA ALA A 445 -18.39 -21.54 16.56
C ALA A 445 -17.05 -21.40 15.81
N TYR A 446 -16.03 -20.81 16.44
CA TYR A 446 -14.72 -20.60 15.82
C TYR A 446 -13.95 -21.91 15.59
N ALA A 447 -14.07 -22.87 16.51
CA ALA A 447 -13.39 -24.16 16.37
C ALA A 447 -13.91 -24.96 15.16
N GLY A 448 -15.22 -24.94 14.90
CA GLY A 448 -15.82 -25.63 13.75
C GLY A 448 -15.34 -25.05 12.42
N ILE A 449 -15.37 -23.72 12.28
CA ILE A 449 -14.94 -23.01 11.06
C ILE A 449 -13.45 -23.25 10.77
N ALA A 450 -12.61 -23.27 11.80
CA ALA A 450 -11.17 -23.51 11.65
C ALA A 450 -10.86 -24.95 11.19
N VAL A 451 -11.55 -25.95 11.75
CA VAL A 451 -11.42 -27.36 11.34
C VAL A 451 -11.90 -27.53 9.90
N GLU A 452 -13.05 -26.94 9.56
CA GLU A 452 -13.60 -27.01 8.20
C GLU A 452 -12.64 -26.40 7.17
N ASN A 453 -12.16 -25.18 7.40
CA ASN A 453 -11.24 -24.52 6.47
C ASN A 453 -9.90 -25.27 6.34
N ARG A 454 -9.37 -25.86 7.42
CA ARG A 454 -8.19 -26.75 7.35
C ARG A 454 -8.46 -27.97 6.48
N GLY A 455 -9.61 -28.62 6.67
CA GLY A 455 -10.06 -29.73 5.85
C GLY A 455 -10.11 -29.36 4.37
N TRP A 456 -10.77 -28.26 4.02
CA TRP A 456 -10.84 -27.77 2.64
C TRP A 456 -9.47 -27.40 2.06
N ALA A 457 -8.57 -26.80 2.86
CA ALA A 457 -7.21 -26.50 2.45
C ALA A 457 -6.41 -27.77 2.10
N LEU A 458 -6.56 -28.83 2.90
CA LEU A 458 -5.92 -30.13 2.65
C LEU A 458 -6.54 -30.83 1.43
N VAL A 459 -7.87 -30.83 1.28
CA VAL A 459 -8.57 -31.34 0.09
C VAL A 459 -8.06 -30.65 -1.18
N ARG A 460 -7.98 -29.31 -1.15
CA ARG A 460 -7.43 -28.51 -2.25
C ARG A 460 -5.99 -28.90 -2.57
N MET A 461 -5.13 -29.04 -1.57
CA MET A 461 -3.73 -29.45 -1.74
C MET A 461 -3.64 -30.85 -2.37
N THR A 462 -4.40 -31.83 -1.86
CA THR A 462 -4.44 -33.20 -2.40
C THR A 462 -4.96 -33.21 -3.83
N PHE A 463 -6.01 -32.43 -4.14
CA PHE A 463 -6.52 -32.28 -5.51
C PHE A 463 -5.44 -31.77 -6.46
N PHE A 464 -4.68 -30.75 -6.09
CA PHE A 464 -3.61 -30.24 -6.96
C PHE A 464 -2.42 -31.19 -7.08
N PHE A 465 -2.06 -31.93 -6.03
CA PHE A 465 -1.08 -33.01 -6.15
C PHE A 465 -1.55 -34.11 -7.10
N LEU A 466 -2.83 -34.52 -7.03
CA LEU A 466 -3.43 -35.48 -7.95
C LEU A 466 -3.42 -34.96 -9.39
N LEU A 467 -3.73 -33.69 -9.59
CA LEU A 467 -3.71 -33.06 -10.91
C LEU A 467 -2.29 -33.01 -11.50
N VAL A 468 -1.28 -32.69 -10.69
CA VAL A 468 0.13 -32.74 -11.08
C VAL A 468 0.56 -34.18 -11.40
N ALA A 469 0.23 -35.15 -10.54
CA ALA A 469 0.54 -36.56 -10.76
C ALA A 469 -0.13 -37.09 -12.04
N GLY A 470 -1.39 -36.75 -12.28
CA GLY A 470 -2.13 -37.10 -13.49
C GLY A 470 -1.50 -36.49 -14.75
N ALA A 471 -1.10 -35.22 -14.71
CA ALA A 471 -0.40 -34.58 -15.83
C ALA A 471 0.95 -35.25 -16.12
N ILE A 472 1.72 -35.59 -15.09
CA ILE A 472 3.00 -36.31 -15.23
C ILE A 472 2.76 -37.74 -15.73
N GLY A 473 1.67 -38.39 -15.31
CA GLY A 473 1.23 -39.69 -15.79
C GLY A 473 0.88 -39.67 -17.29
N LEU A 474 0.12 -38.67 -17.74
CA LEU A 474 -0.17 -38.45 -19.16
C LEU A 474 1.11 -38.18 -19.96
N ALA A 475 2.04 -37.39 -19.40
CA ALA A 475 3.34 -37.14 -20.00
C ALA A 475 4.13 -38.45 -20.16
N PHE A 476 4.20 -39.27 -19.11
CA PHE A 476 4.87 -40.58 -19.15
C PHE A 476 4.21 -41.54 -20.16
N MET A 477 2.88 -41.65 -20.16
CA MET A 477 2.12 -42.47 -21.11
C MET A 477 2.37 -42.06 -22.56
N SER A 478 2.50 -40.76 -22.83
CA SER A 478 2.82 -40.28 -24.18
C SER A 478 4.19 -40.77 -24.72
N LEU A 479 5.07 -41.25 -23.85
CA LEU A 479 6.36 -41.83 -24.20
C LEU A 479 6.27 -43.36 -24.44
N ARG A 480 5.13 -44.00 -24.15
CA ARG A 480 4.90 -45.44 -24.32
C ARG A 480 4.39 -45.77 -25.73
N ARG A 481 5.33 -45.86 -26.68
CA ARG A 481 5.06 -46.28 -28.07
C ARG A 481 4.45 -47.68 -28.19
N ASP A 482 4.69 -48.51 -27.18
CA ASP A 482 4.14 -49.85 -27.02
C ASP A 482 2.66 -49.85 -26.61
N VAL A 483 2.13 -48.73 -26.13
CA VAL A 483 0.76 -48.65 -25.57
C VAL A 483 -0.15 -47.72 -26.35
N LEU A 484 0.36 -46.57 -26.83
CA LEU A 484 -0.46 -45.53 -27.46
C LEU A 484 -0.09 -45.31 -28.93
N SER A 485 -1.10 -45.08 -29.78
CA SER A 485 -0.90 -44.63 -31.16
C SER A 485 -0.30 -43.22 -31.22
N GLU A 486 0.29 -42.83 -32.35
CA GLU A 486 0.94 -41.52 -32.48
C GLU A 486 -0.02 -40.35 -32.18
N THR A 487 -1.26 -40.43 -32.69
CA THR A 487 -2.30 -39.43 -32.42
C THR A 487 -2.63 -39.34 -30.93
N GLN A 488 -2.76 -40.48 -30.25
CA GLN A 488 -3.00 -40.53 -28.81
C GLN A 488 -1.82 -39.96 -28.02
N ARG A 489 -0.58 -40.24 -28.43
CA ARG A 489 0.63 -39.70 -27.79
C ARG A 489 0.68 -38.18 -27.88
N VAL A 490 0.44 -37.61 -29.06
CA VAL A 490 0.39 -36.16 -29.27
C VAL A 490 -0.70 -35.52 -28.40
N LEU A 491 -1.88 -36.14 -28.33
CA LEU A 491 -2.97 -35.69 -27.48
C LEU A 491 -2.57 -35.74 -25.99
N SER A 492 -2.00 -36.85 -25.50
CA SER A 492 -1.54 -36.99 -24.12
C SER A 492 -0.48 -35.96 -23.75
N ARG A 493 0.48 -35.64 -24.64
CA ARG A 493 1.46 -34.56 -24.42
C ARG A 493 0.78 -33.21 -24.26
N ARG A 494 -0.17 -32.89 -25.15
CA ARG A 494 -0.92 -31.62 -25.11
C ARG A 494 -1.78 -31.51 -23.84
N LEU A 495 -2.45 -32.59 -23.45
CA LEU A 495 -3.25 -32.64 -22.23
C LEU A 495 -2.39 -32.49 -20.97
N ALA A 496 -1.23 -33.16 -20.91
CA ALA A 496 -0.29 -33.02 -19.79
C ALA A 496 0.13 -31.56 -19.57
N VAL A 497 0.55 -30.88 -20.65
CA VAL A 497 0.91 -29.46 -20.61
C VAL A 497 -0.28 -28.59 -20.23
N SER A 498 -1.46 -28.87 -20.79
CA SER A 498 -2.69 -28.12 -20.52
C SER A 498 -3.17 -28.26 -19.07
N PHE A 499 -3.03 -29.44 -18.47
CA PHE A 499 -3.37 -29.66 -17.06
C PHE A 499 -2.43 -28.92 -16.12
N ILE A 500 -1.12 -28.93 -16.38
CA ILE A 500 -0.18 -28.12 -15.58
C ILE A 500 -0.55 -26.63 -15.66
N PHE A 501 -0.76 -26.12 -16.88
CA PHE A 501 -1.02 -24.71 -17.09
C PHE A 501 -2.40 -24.27 -16.57
N GLY A 502 -3.44 -25.06 -16.84
CA GLY A 502 -4.79 -24.85 -16.35
C GLY A 502 -4.87 -25.00 -14.83
N GLY A 503 -4.15 -25.96 -14.26
CA GLY A 503 -4.02 -26.14 -12.81
C GLY A 503 -3.36 -24.94 -12.13
N MET A 504 -2.27 -24.42 -12.70
CA MET A 504 -1.62 -23.19 -12.22
C MET A 504 -2.57 -21.99 -12.27
N LEU A 505 -3.29 -21.80 -13.38
CA LEU A 505 -4.26 -20.70 -13.48
C LEU A 505 -5.41 -20.86 -12.49
N LEU A 506 -5.95 -22.08 -12.34
CA LEU A 506 -7.00 -22.37 -11.37
C LEU A 506 -6.54 -22.10 -9.94
N ASP A 507 -5.33 -22.54 -9.59
CA ASP A 507 -4.71 -22.29 -8.28
C ASP A 507 -4.61 -20.79 -7.98
N LEU A 508 -3.97 -20.02 -8.86
CA LEU A 508 -3.76 -18.58 -8.63
C LEU A 508 -5.07 -17.78 -8.69
N LEU A 509 -5.97 -18.08 -9.64
CA LEU A 509 -7.25 -17.39 -9.79
C LEU A 509 -8.19 -17.66 -8.60
N THR A 510 -8.27 -18.90 -8.10
CA THR A 510 -9.14 -19.22 -6.96
C THR A 510 -8.71 -18.51 -5.68
N ILE A 511 -7.40 -18.40 -5.45
CA ILE A 511 -6.87 -17.64 -4.30
C ILE A 511 -7.17 -16.16 -4.49
N ASN A 512 -6.83 -15.58 -5.64
CA ASN A 512 -7.01 -14.14 -5.86
C ASN A 512 -8.49 -13.73 -5.88
N TRP A 513 -9.37 -14.58 -6.42
CA TRP A 513 -10.81 -14.31 -6.43
C TRP A 513 -11.34 -14.16 -5.00
N PHE A 514 -10.89 -14.96 -4.04
CA PHE A 514 -11.26 -14.77 -2.63
C PHE A 514 -11.01 -13.31 -2.19
N TYR A 515 -9.82 -12.76 -2.43
CA TYR A 515 -9.48 -11.40 -2.02
C TYR A 515 -10.23 -10.32 -2.82
N PHE A 516 -10.37 -10.46 -4.14
CA PHE A 516 -11.12 -9.49 -4.95
C PHE A 516 -12.59 -9.46 -4.57
N ASP A 517 -13.20 -10.62 -4.33
CA ASP A 517 -14.61 -10.71 -3.95
C ASP A 517 -14.93 -9.90 -2.68
N ARG A 518 -14.00 -9.89 -1.71
CA ARG A 518 -14.10 -9.08 -0.49
C ARG A 518 -13.73 -7.60 -0.69
N ALA A 519 -12.95 -7.27 -1.71
CA ALA A 519 -12.58 -5.89 -2.03
C ALA A 519 -13.64 -5.14 -2.84
N TYR A 520 -14.55 -5.85 -3.52
CA TYR A 520 -15.66 -5.21 -4.24
C TYR A 520 -16.76 -4.75 -3.28
N VAL A 521 -17.20 -3.51 -3.47
CA VAL A 521 -18.32 -2.93 -2.74
C VAL A 521 -19.63 -3.55 -3.26
N LYS A 522 -20.33 -4.32 -2.41
CA LYS A 522 -21.49 -5.13 -2.81
C LYS A 522 -22.69 -4.26 -3.24
N GLU A 523 -22.86 -3.11 -2.62
CA GLU A 523 -23.91 -2.13 -2.90
C GLU A 523 -23.67 -1.35 -4.21
N GLY A 524 -22.54 -1.59 -4.87
CA GLY A 524 -22.19 -0.92 -6.12
C GLY A 524 -22.03 0.60 -5.95
N PRO A 525 -22.35 1.40 -6.98
CA PRO A 525 -22.29 2.87 -6.91
C PRO A 525 -23.20 3.48 -5.83
N SER A 526 -24.22 2.75 -5.36
CA SER A 526 -25.16 3.23 -4.36
C SER A 526 -24.58 3.27 -2.94
N PHE A 527 -23.40 2.69 -2.72
CA PHE A 527 -22.70 2.72 -1.43
C PHE A 527 -22.46 4.15 -0.91
N TYR A 528 -22.16 5.08 -1.82
CA TYR A 528 -21.92 6.51 -1.54
C TYR A 528 -23.19 7.37 -1.75
N ARG A 529 -24.38 6.78 -1.62
CA ARG A 529 -25.62 7.56 -1.64
C ARG A 529 -25.70 8.43 -0.39
N GLU A 530 -26.19 9.65 -0.56
CA GLU A 530 -26.37 10.56 0.58
C GLU A 530 -27.53 10.09 1.46
N ASP A 531 -27.27 9.97 2.77
CA ASP A 531 -28.30 9.77 3.78
C ASP A 531 -28.82 11.12 4.33
N GLU A 532 -29.66 11.10 5.37
CA GLU A 532 -30.20 12.35 5.96
C GLU A 532 -29.11 13.18 6.66
N ILE A 533 -28.12 12.52 7.27
CA ILE A 533 -27.01 13.16 7.98
C ILE A 533 -26.12 13.89 6.99
N ILE A 534 -25.70 13.21 5.91
CA ILE A 534 -24.87 13.78 4.85
C ILE A 534 -25.58 14.97 4.19
N ARG A 535 -26.87 14.84 3.84
CA ARG A 535 -27.65 15.93 3.23
C ARG A 535 -27.72 17.17 4.12
N THR A 536 -27.92 16.96 5.43
CA THR A 536 -28.00 18.06 6.41
C THR A 536 -26.64 18.74 6.57
N LEU A 537 -25.55 17.96 6.72
CA LEU A 537 -24.20 18.50 6.92
C LEU A 537 -23.69 19.26 5.68
N LYS A 538 -24.06 18.85 4.45
CA LYS A 538 -23.70 19.59 3.23
C LYS A 538 -24.30 21.00 3.15
N GLN A 539 -25.40 21.25 3.86
CA GLN A 539 -26.05 22.58 3.90
C GLN A 539 -25.48 23.47 5.00
N ALA A 540 -24.63 22.93 5.87
CA ALA A 540 -24.14 23.60 7.08
C ALA A 540 -22.98 24.61 6.85
N GLY A 541 -22.53 24.78 5.61
CA GLY A 541 -21.37 25.62 5.29
C GLY A 541 -20.03 24.97 5.65
N VAL A 542 -18.99 25.79 5.86
CA VAL A 542 -17.63 25.31 6.19
C VAL A 542 -17.49 25.10 7.69
N VAL A 543 -17.87 23.91 8.16
CA VAL A 543 -17.83 23.49 9.56
C VAL A 543 -17.35 22.05 9.68
N ARG A 544 -16.85 21.68 10.87
CA ARG A 544 -16.54 20.29 11.22
C ARG A 544 -17.69 19.63 11.97
N VAL A 545 -17.79 18.32 11.83
CA VAL A 545 -18.63 17.45 12.66
C VAL A 545 -17.77 16.64 13.64
N ALA A 546 -18.23 16.44 14.86
CA ALA A 546 -17.62 15.54 15.83
C ALA A 546 -18.47 14.27 15.98
N PRO A 547 -17.99 13.10 15.53
CA PRO A 547 -18.61 11.81 15.82
C PRO A 547 -18.02 11.10 17.06
N SER A 548 -17.10 11.77 17.76
CA SER A 548 -16.49 11.34 19.02
C SER A 548 -16.46 12.47 20.04
N LEU A 549 -16.40 12.09 21.31
CA LEU A 549 -16.00 12.96 22.40
C LEU A 549 -14.55 12.68 22.74
N LEU A 550 -13.74 13.72 22.90
CA LEU A 550 -12.37 13.55 23.39
C LEU A 550 -12.41 13.24 24.89
N VAL A 551 -11.44 12.49 25.40
CA VAL A 551 -11.24 12.24 26.83
C VAL A 551 -9.75 12.28 27.12
N GLU A 552 -9.37 12.99 28.19
CA GLU A 552 -7.99 13.03 28.66
C GLU A 552 -7.71 11.85 29.60
N GLN A 553 -6.67 11.08 29.31
CA GLN A 553 -6.16 10.01 30.16
C GLN A 553 -4.63 9.95 30.06
N GLN A 554 -3.94 9.89 31.20
CA GLN A 554 -2.47 9.73 31.28
C GLN A 554 -1.70 10.73 30.38
N ALA A 555 -2.07 12.01 30.42
CA ALA A 555 -1.44 13.06 29.63
C ALA A 555 -1.64 12.95 28.09
N ARG A 556 -2.66 12.21 27.64
CA ARG A 556 -3.02 12.05 26.22
C ARG A 556 -4.52 12.21 26.02
N ILE A 557 -4.92 12.62 24.82
CA ILE A 557 -6.32 12.67 24.41
C ILE A 557 -6.66 11.43 23.59
N PHE A 558 -7.76 10.78 23.97
CA PHE A 558 -8.35 9.65 23.28
C PHE A 558 -9.73 10.02 22.72
N PRO A 559 -10.07 9.64 21.48
CA PRO A 559 -11.42 9.77 20.97
C PRO A 559 -12.28 8.63 21.56
N MET A 560 -13.34 8.98 22.28
CA MET A 560 -14.41 8.08 22.69
C MET A 560 -15.52 8.13 21.62
N PRO A 561 -15.71 7.05 20.83
CA PRO A 561 -16.76 7.02 19.82
C PRO A 561 -18.13 7.13 20.49
N VAL A 562 -18.95 8.07 20.01
CA VAL A 562 -20.35 8.26 20.45
C VAL A 562 -21.35 8.07 19.31
N CYS A 563 -20.82 7.66 18.15
CA CYS A 563 -21.55 7.33 16.94
C CYS A 563 -21.11 5.94 16.47
N SER A 564 -22.03 4.99 16.38
CA SER A 564 -21.77 3.59 16.00
C SER A 564 -21.23 3.44 14.58
N ILE A 565 -21.63 4.34 13.68
CA ILE A 565 -21.18 4.37 12.28
C ILE A 565 -19.99 5.30 12.04
N ARG A 566 -19.35 5.81 13.11
CA ARG A 566 -18.18 6.70 13.06
C ARG A 566 -17.14 6.24 12.05
N GLN A 567 -16.72 4.97 12.12
CA GLN A 567 -15.64 4.49 11.24
C GLN A 567 -16.07 4.47 9.77
N ALA A 568 -17.32 4.10 9.47
CA ALA A 568 -17.82 4.13 8.10
C ALA A 568 -17.82 5.57 7.54
N TYR A 569 -18.25 6.54 8.35
CA TYR A 569 -18.23 7.95 7.95
C TYR A 569 -16.83 8.51 7.80
N LEU A 570 -15.95 8.30 8.77
CA LEU A 570 -14.59 8.78 8.69
C LEU A 570 -13.89 8.17 7.46
N THR A 571 -13.94 6.85 7.26
CA THR A 571 -13.18 6.19 6.19
C THR A 571 -13.80 6.35 4.80
N TYR A 572 -15.13 6.48 4.69
CA TYR A 572 -15.83 6.44 3.41
C TYR A 572 -16.67 7.69 3.13
N ASP A 573 -17.78 7.87 3.84
CA ASP A 573 -18.82 8.82 3.41
C ASP A 573 -18.38 10.29 3.56
N PHE A 574 -17.81 10.67 4.72
CA PHE A 574 -17.40 12.07 4.94
C PHE A 574 -16.31 12.50 3.97
N LEU A 575 -15.30 11.65 3.75
CA LEU A 575 -14.27 11.90 2.74
C LEU A 575 -14.86 12.06 1.33
N TYR A 576 -15.76 11.16 0.94
CA TYR A 576 -16.35 11.18 -0.39
C TYR A 576 -17.25 12.40 -0.63
N HIS A 577 -18.00 12.83 0.39
CA HIS A 577 -18.91 13.97 0.31
C HIS A 577 -18.27 15.31 0.68
N GLY A 578 -16.99 15.32 1.09
CA GLY A 578 -16.27 16.54 1.45
C GLY A 578 -16.67 17.13 2.80
N ILE A 579 -17.12 16.27 3.73
CA ILE A 579 -17.46 16.66 5.10
C ILE A 579 -16.19 16.53 5.96
N GLU A 580 -15.85 17.60 6.68
CA GLU A 580 -14.74 17.57 7.62
C GLU A 580 -15.20 17.10 9.00
N ALA A 581 -14.40 16.24 9.64
CA ALA A 581 -14.61 15.78 10.99
C ALA A 581 -13.50 16.25 11.93
N PHE A 582 -13.87 16.64 13.14
CA PHE A 582 -12.91 16.83 14.23
C PHE A 582 -12.83 15.51 15.01
N ASP A 583 -12.02 14.60 14.50
CA ASP A 583 -11.83 13.28 15.09
C ASP A 583 -10.44 12.73 14.77
N ILE A 584 -9.99 11.75 15.55
CA ILE A 584 -8.72 11.04 15.38
C ILE A 584 -9.01 9.68 14.72
N PRO A 585 -8.79 9.51 13.39
CA PRO A 585 -8.90 8.20 12.76
C PRO A 585 -7.87 7.22 13.34
N ALA A 586 -7.87 5.98 12.88
CA ALA A 586 -6.93 4.94 13.34
C ALA A 586 -5.47 5.23 12.92
N GLU A 587 -4.87 6.29 13.46
CA GLU A 587 -3.48 6.69 13.24
C GLU A 587 -2.58 6.22 14.40
N SER A 588 -1.35 5.82 14.06
CA SER A 588 -0.38 5.26 15.01
C SER A 588 0.23 6.29 15.98
N ALA A 589 0.17 7.58 15.65
CA ALA A 589 0.55 8.67 16.53
C ALA A 589 -0.12 9.99 16.10
N VAL A 590 -0.50 10.80 17.08
CA VAL A 590 -0.99 12.16 16.86
C VAL A 590 0.17 13.12 17.10
N ASP A 591 0.25 14.16 16.28
CA ASP A 591 1.24 15.22 16.44
C ASP A 591 1.22 15.86 17.84
N GLN A 592 2.40 16.20 18.36
CA GLN A 592 2.55 16.72 19.72
C GLN A 592 1.82 18.06 19.91
N ASP A 593 1.92 18.98 18.97
CA ASP A 593 1.29 20.30 19.08
C ASP A 593 -0.25 20.15 19.05
N LEU A 594 -0.75 19.19 18.25
CA LEU A 594 -2.17 18.88 18.20
C LEU A 594 -2.68 18.20 19.49
N GLN A 595 -1.92 17.27 20.06
CA GLN A 595 -2.22 16.68 21.37
C GLN A 595 -2.26 17.76 22.47
N MET A 596 -1.27 18.66 22.49
CA MET A 596 -1.23 19.78 23.42
C MET A 596 -2.43 20.72 23.23
N PHE A 597 -2.80 21.04 22.00
CA PHE A 597 -3.98 21.85 21.70
C PHE A 597 -5.28 21.24 22.21
N MET A 598 -5.53 19.96 21.93
CA MET A 598 -6.72 19.26 22.40
C MET A 598 -6.78 19.18 23.93
N ARG A 599 -5.64 18.88 24.58
CA ARG A 599 -5.53 18.85 26.04
C ARG A 599 -5.76 20.21 26.67
N ALA A 600 -5.18 21.27 26.10
CA ALA A 600 -5.39 22.62 26.63
C ALA A 600 -6.86 23.04 26.51
N GLY A 601 -7.50 22.75 25.37
CA GLY A 601 -8.94 22.96 25.22
C GLY A 601 -9.77 22.16 26.23
N TRP A 602 -9.41 20.90 26.49
CA TRP A 602 -10.06 20.06 27.50
C TRP A 602 -9.98 20.68 28.91
N PHE A 603 -8.78 21.05 29.37
CA PHE A 603 -8.58 21.65 30.70
C PHE A 603 -9.24 23.03 30.83
N SER A 604 -9.33 23.79 29.73
CA SER A 604 -10.00 25.09 29.71
C SER A 604 -11.51 25.04 29.96
N SER A 605 -12.10 23.84 30.08
CA SER A 605 -13.48 23.66 30.51
C SER A 605 -13.68 23.86 32.01
N GLY A 606 -12.62 23.72 32.80
CA GLY A 606 -12.71 23.69 34.26
C GLY A 606 -13.29 22.38 34.84
N VAL A 607 -13.62 21.39 34.00
CA VAL A 607 -14.09 20.07 34.45
C VAL A 607 -12.91 19.29 35.02
N THR A 608 -12.96 18.98 36.32
CA THR A 608 -11.90 18.27 37.05
C THR A 608 -12.24 16.82 37.36
N GLN A 609 -13.52 16.44 37.31
CA GLN A 609 -14.01 15.08 37.52
C GLN A 609 -15.07 14.73 36.48
N LEU A 610 -15.03 13.50 35.96
CA LEU A 610 -16.03 12.97 35.03
C LEU A 610 -16.94 11.99 35.80
N GLN A 611 -18.12 12.44 36.20
CA GLN A 611 -19.11 11.59 36.88
C GLN A 611 -20.29 11.26 35.97
N THR A 612 -20.62 12.17 35.06
CA THR A 612 -21.77 12.09 34.16
C THR A 612 -21.36 12.27 32.71
N PHE A 613 -22.26 11.94 31.78
CA PHE A 613 -22.06 12.21 30.36
C PHE A 613 -22.04 13.72 30.06
N ASP A 614 -22.78 14.52 30.83
CA ASP A 614 -22.78 15.99 30.69
C ASP A 614 -21.42 16.60 31.05
N ASP A 615 -20.70 16.03 32.03
CA ASP A 615 -19.33 16.46 32.34
C ASP A 615 -18.40 16.27 31.13
N VAL A 616 -18.55 15.15 30.41
CA VAL A 616 -17.77 14.86 29.19
C VAL A 616 -18.12 15.84 28.07
N LEU A 617 -19.42 16.16 27.90
CA LEU A 617 -19.88 17.13 26.91
C LEU A 617 -19.38 18.55 27.23
N ALA A 618 -19.40 18.94 28.51
CA ALA A 618 -18.89 20.21 28.98
C ALA A 618 -17.37 20.33 28.79
N ALA A 619 -16.64 19.24 29.05
CA ALA A 619 -15.18 19.19 28.86
C ALA A 619 -14.75 19.36 27.39
N ASN A 620 -15.57 18.89 26.44
CA ASN A 620 -15.31 19.03 24.99
C ASN A 620 -15.71 20.39 24.42
N LEU A 621 -16.68 21.09 25.02
CA LEU A 621 -17.28 22.29 24.42
C LEU A 621 -16.24 23.38 24.06
N PRO A 622 -15.26 23.71 24.93
CA PRO A 622 -14.26 24.73 24.60
C PRO A 622 -13.44 24.41 23.35
N ILE A 623 -12.98 23.16 23.23
CA ILE A 623 -12.13 22.74 22.11
C ILE A 623 -12.94 22.68 20.81
N PHE A 624 -14.19 22.20 20.88
CA PHE A 624 -15.11 22.18 19.75
C PHE A 624 -15.36 23.59 19.19
N ARG A 625 -15.50 24.59 20.06
CA ARG A 625 -15.71 25.98 19.62
C ARG A 625 -14.53 26.53 18.82
N VAL A 626 -13.32 26.42 19.35
CA VAL A 626 -12.11 26.97 18.71
C VAL A 626 -11.66 26.17 17.49
N ALA A 627 -12.04 24.89 17.41
CA ALA A 627 -11.72 24.00 16.29
C ALA A 627 -12.79 24.02 15.18
N ASN A 628 -13.70 25.00 15.16
CA ASN A 628 -14.75 25.14 14.13
C ASN A 628 -15.65 23.88 14.02
N VAL A 629 -15.90 23.21 15.14
CA VAL A 629 -16.87 22.10 15.21
C VAL A 629 -18.27 22.70 15.33
N GLY A 630 -19.04 22.63 14.24
CA GLY A 630 -20.40 23.16 14.20
C GLY A 630 -21.45 22.14 14.67
N TYR A 631 -21.13 20.85 14.58
CA TYR A 631 -22.09 19.78 14.87
C TYR A 631 -21.47 18.63 15.67
N LEU A 632 -22.26 18.05 16.56
CA LEU A 632 -21.97 16.82 17.30
C LEU A 632 -22.96 15.75 16.87
N LEU A 633 -22.47 14.56 16.54
CA LEU A 633 -23.28 13.43 16.09
C LEU A 633 -23.25 12.32 17.15
N LEU A 634 -24.42 11.96 17.68
CA LEU A 634 -24.59 10.97 18.75
C LEU A 634 -25.59 9.87 18.34
N ASP A 635 -25.41 8.66 18.84
CA ASP A 635 -26.42 7.60 18.74
C ASP A 635 -27.61 7.80 19.70
N ALA A 636 -27.38 8.58 20.77
CA ALA A 636 -28.36 8.80 21.83
C ALA A 636 -28.81 10.27 21.88
N VAL A 637 -30.06 10.48 22.31
CA VAL A 637 -30.60 11.82 22.56
C VAL A 637 -30.19 12.28 23.96
N VAL A 638 -29.53 13.42 24.04
CA VAL A 638 -29.21 14.18 25.26
C VAL A 638 -30.02 15.48 25.33
N THR A 639 -30.29 15.94 26.56
CA THR A 639 -31.17 17.08 26.88
C THR A 639 -30.43 18.38 27.21
N ASN A 640 -29.15 18.50 26.81
CA ASN A 640 -28.25 19.58 27.21
C ASN A 640 -28.53 20.92 26.48
N THR A 641 -28.51 22.06 27.18
CA THR A 641 -28.78 23.40 26.62
C THR A 641 -27.70 23.91 25.66
N ASN A 642 -26.45 23.48 25.83
CA ASN A 642 -25.32 23.93 25.00
C ASN A 642 -25.23 23.23 23.65
N TYR A 643 -25.97 22.13 23.50
CA TYR A 643 -26.06 21.35 22.28
C TYR A 643 -27.54 21.26 21.87
N PRO A 644 -28.10 22.27 21.19
CA PRO A 644 -29.46 22.21 20.70
C PRO A 644 -29.62 21.08 19.69
N LEU A 645 -30.66 20.25 19.86
CA LEU A 645 -30.99 19.20 18.92
C LEU A 645 -31.41 19.81 17.59
N VAL A 646 -30.71 19.46 16.52
CA VAL A 646 -31.07 19.82 15.14
C VAL A 646 -32.15 18.86 14.63
N GLY A 647 -31.98 17.56 14.92
CA GLY A 647 -32.94 16.53 14.58
C GLY A 647 -32.40 15.12 14.82
N ILE A 648 -33.30 14.15 14.78
CA ILE A 648 -32.96 12.73 14.73
C ILE A 648 -32.99 12.33 13.25
N LEU A 649 -31.81 12.06 12.70
CA LEU A 649 -31.58 11.80 11.28
C LEU A 649 -31.24 10.32 11.08
N ARG A 650 -31.63 9.76 9.94
CA ARG A 650 -31.37 8.36 9.61
C ARG A 650 -30.14 8.19 8.73
N ASP A 651 -29.32 7.20 9.08
CA ASP A 651 -28.21 6.75 8.25
C ASP A 651 -28.69 5.93 7.03
N LYS A 652 -27.75 5.46 6.21
CA LYS A 652 -28.04 4.62 5.03
C LYS A 652 -28.68 3.26 5.35
N MET A 653 -28.60 2.77 6.60
CA MET A 653 -29.24 1.55 7.08
C MET A 653 -30.58 1.82 7.78
N GLY A 654 -31.00 3.09 7.86
CA GLY A 654 -32.22 3.52 8.52
C GLY A 654 -32.10 3.67 10.05
N GLN A 655 -30.89 3.52 10.61
CA GLN A 655 -30.63 3.71 12.03
C GLN A 655 -30.69 5.19 12.40
N PRO A 656 -31.37 5.54 13.51
CA PRO A 656 -31.49 6.93 13.94
C PRO A 656 -30.23 7.40 14.68
N HIS A 657 -29.78 8.61 14.37
CA HIS A 657 -28.72 9.32 15.09
C HIS A 657 -29.16 10.75 15.37
N ALA A 658 -28.83 11.26 16.55
CA ALA A 658 -29.13 12.62 16.94
C ALA A 658 -28.01 13.58 16.49
N LEU A 659 -28.38 14.58 15.69
CA LEU A 659 -27.48 15.65 15.27
C LEU A 659 -27.71 16.89 16.14
N TYR A 660 -26.64 17.38 16.74
CA TYR A 660 -26.65 18.53 17.64
C TYR A 660 -25.84 19.68 17.06
N LYS A 661 -26.28 20.92 17.29
CA LYS A 661 -25.52 22.12 16.97
C LYS A 661 -24.61 22.48 18.14
N VAL A 662 -23.35 22.83 17.87
CA VAL A 662 -22.44 23.33 18.89
C VAL A 662 -22.62 24.85 19.02
N ASN A 663 -23.19 25.30 20.13
CA ASN A 663 -23.40 26.73 20.34
C ASN A 663 -22.07 27.48 20.54
N GLY A 664 -21.91 28.61 19.85
CA GLY A 664 -20.73 29.46 19.95
C GLY A 664 -19.49 28.92 19.22
N ALA A 665 -19.67 27.98 18.28
CA ALA A 665 -18.57 27.52 17.44
C ALA A 665 -18.02 28.66 16.57
N PHE A 666 -16.70 28.81 16.57
CA PHE A 666 -16.06 29.85 15.77
C PHE A 666 -16.15 29.51 14.28
N PRO A 667 -16.32 30.51 13.41
CA PRO A 667 -16.21 30.30 11.97
C PRO A 667 -14.81 29.80 11.60
N ARG A 668 -14.67 29.21 10.40
CA ARG A 668 -13.39 28.68 9.91
C ARG A 668 -12.25 29.71 9.98
N VAL A 669 -12.59 30.97 9.78
CA VAL A 669 -11.66 32.10 9.88
C VAL A 669 -12.26 33.13 10.84
N THR A 670 -11.49 33.55 11.84
CA THR A 670 -11.94 34.44 12.91
C THR A 670 -10.97 35.61 13.09
N TRP A 671 -11.49 36.82 13.28
CA TRP A 671 -10.70 38.02 13.57
C TRP A 671 -10.46 38.18 15.07
N PHE A 672 -9.23 38.53 15.44
CA PHE A 672 -8.85 38.84 16.80
C PHE A 672 -8.14 40.21 16.85
N SER A 673 -8.78 41.19 17.48
CA SER A 673 -8.19 42.51 17.77
C SER A 673 -7.34 42.52 19.04
N GLN A 674 -7.21 41.36 19.70
CA GLN A 674 -6.40 41.17 20.89
C GLN A 674 -5.58 39.88 20.75
N ALA A 675 -4.26 40.00 20.92
CA ALA A 675 -3.33 38.88 20.88
C ALA A 675 -2.33 38.97 22.03
N VAL A 676 -1.96 37.80 22.56
CA VAL A 676 -0.93 37.66 23.60
C VAL A 676 0.22 36.88 22.99
N ALA A 677 1.38 37.53 22.89
CA ALA A 677 2.60 36.88 22.45
C ALA A 677 3.19 36.03 23.57
N VAL A 678 3.58 34.81 23.22
CA VAL A 678 4.25 33.86 24.12
C VAL A 678 5.54 33.35 23.50
N THR A 679 6.50 33.07 24.36
CA THR A 679 7.87 32.74 23.94
C THR A 679 8.01 31.31 23.44
N ASN A 680 7.19 30.39 23.96
CA ASN A 680 7.25 28.98 23.64
C ASN A 680 5.88 28.29 23.79
N ARG A 681 5.82 27.04 23.32
CA ARG A 681 4.60 26.23 23.32
C ARG A 681 4.09 25.83 24.72
N ASP A 682 4.97 25.72 25.71
CA ASP A 682 4.59 25.29 27.06
C ASP A 682 3.87 26.44 27.79
N GLU A 683 4.37 27.66 27.61
CA GLU A 683 3.69 28.89 28.03
C GLU A 683 2.32 29.03 27.36
N ALA A 684 2.24 28.76 26.05
CA ALA A 684 0.98 28.74 25.32
C ALA A 684 -0.01 27.70 25.89
N PHE A 685 0.46 26.49 26.20
CA PHE A 685 -0.34 25.44 26.83
C PHE A 685 -0.87 25.88 28.19
N HIS A 686 -0.02 26.42 29.05
CA HIS A 686 -0.41 26.86 30.39
C HIS A 686 -1.48 27.95 30.37
N LEU A 687 -1.37 28.94 29.49
CA LEU A 687 -2.36 30.03 29.36
C LEU A 687 -3.66 29.53 28.72
N PHE A 688 -3.57 28.77 27.63
CA PHE A 688 -4.75 28.29 26.91
C PHE A 688 -5.57 27.28 27.70
N SER A 689 -4.93 26.57 28.64
CA SER A 689 -5.59 25.58 29.52
C SER A 689 -6.42 26.22 30.64
N ARG A 690 -6.33 27.53 30.86
CA ARG A 690 -7.01 28.16 31.98
C ARG A 690 -8.52 28.28 31.73
N PRO A 691 -9.39 27.94 32.70
CA PRO A 691 -10.83 28.09 32.55
C PRO A 691 -11.28 29.54 32.31
N ASP A 692 -10.54 30.50 32.84
CA ASP A 692 -10.76 31.95 32.68
C ASP A 692 -10.09 32.55 31.44
N TRP A 693 -9.50 31.72 30.56
CA TRP A 693 -8.89 32.20 29.32
C TRP A 693 -9.92 32.93 28.43
N PRO A 694 -9.72 34.23 28.11
CA PRO A 694 -10.64 34.99 27.28
C PRO A 694 -10.72 34.43 25.86
N ARG A 695 -11.93 34.17 25.38
CA ARG A 695 -12.14 33.55 24.05
C ARG A 695 -12.02 34.55 22.91
N GLU A 696 -12.00 35.84 23.23
CA GLU A 696 -11.79 36.98 22.33
C GLU A 696 -10.31 37.31 22.13
N LYS A 697 -9.40 36.56 22.78
CA LYS A 697 -7.94 36.69 22.64
C LYS A 697 -7.36 35.49 21.89
N VAL A 698 -6.33 35.74 21.08
CA VAL A 698 -5.52 34.70 20.44
C VAL A 698 -4.11 34.66 21.02
N LEU A 699 -3.57 33.47 21.25
CA LEU A 699 -2.15 33.30 21.58
C LEU A 699 -1.33 33.23 20.29
N VAL A 700 -0.25 33.98 20.18
CA VAL A 700 0.71 33.91 19.07
C VAL A 700 2.09 33.51 19.60
N VAL A 701 2.65 32.45 19.02
CA VAL A 701 3.83 31.76 19.58
C VAL A 701 5.10 32.10 18.78
N GLU A 702 6.23 32.24 19.46
CA GLU A 702 7.62 32.42 18.94
C GLU A 702 7.91 33.71 18.16
N GLN A 703 7.05 34.10 17.22
CA GLN A 703 7.29 35.22 16.28
C GLN A 703 6.15 36.26 16.25
N GLY A 704 5.24 36.19 17.22
CA GLY A 704 4.10 37.10 17.32
C GLY A 704 4.39 38.31 18.20
N GLU A 705 3.57 39.35 18.04
CA GLU A 705 3.56 40.53 18.91
C GLU A 705 2.24 40.59 19.67
N SER A 706 2.30 40.98 20.95
CA SER A 706 1.09 41.29 21.71
C SER A 706 0.41 42.51 21.11
N LEU A 707 -0.91 42.46 21.09
CA LEU A 707 -1.74 43.49 20.48
C LEU A 707 -3.01 43.60 21.32
N GLU A 708 -3.44 44.80 21.65
CA GLU A 708 -4.61 44.99 22.51
C GLU A 708 -5.45 46.18 22.03
N PHE A 709 -6.48 45.87 21.24
CA PHE A 709 -7.53 46.80 20.86
C PHE A 709 -8.85 46.32 21.49
N PRO A 710 -9.32 46.98 22.57
CA PRO A 710 -10.51 46.58 23.33
C PRO A 710 -11.80 46.47 22.50
N SER A 711 -11.90 47.28 21.44
CA SER A 711 -13.00 47.29 20.48
C SER A 711 -12.44 47.35 19.07
N SER A 712 -12.97 46.52 18.17
CA SER A 712 -12.69 46.56 16.73
C SER A 712 -13.94 46.13 15.98
N HIS A 713 -14.26 46.86 14.93
CA HIS A 713 -15.25 46.46 13.95
C HIS A 713 -14.54 45.81 12.77
N ALA A 714 -14.61 44.48 12.70
CA ALA A 714 -14.06 43.71 11.60
C ALA A 714 -15.16 42.89 10.90
N ARG A 715 -15.15 42.96 9.57
CA ARG A 715 -15.91 42.09 8.68
C ARG A 715 -14.95 41.09 8.06
N VAL A 716 -15.25 39.79 8.18
CA VAL A 716 -14.45 38.70 7.61
C VAL A 716 -15.34 37.85 6.71
N ASP A 717 -15.01 37.83 5.42
CA ASP A 717 -15.72 37.08 4.41
C ASP A 717 -14.81 35.98 3.83
N LEU A 718 -15.13 34.71 4.07
CA LEU A 718 -14.43 33.56 3.48
C LEU A 718 -14.92 33.37 2.03
N VAL A 719 -14.26 34.04 1.09
CA VAL A 719 -14.63 34.06 -0.34
C VAL A 719 -14.50 32.69 -1.00
N SER A 720 -13.43 31.96 -0.70
CA SER A 720 -13.21 30.63 -1.27
C SER A 720 -12.47 29.74 -0.28
N TYR A 721 -12.96 28.51 -0.13
CA TYR A 721 -12.31 27.47 0.67
C TYR A 721 -12.08 26.22 -0.17
N LYS A 722 -10.80 25.89 -0.39
CA LYS A 722 -10.33 24.67 -1.05
C LYS A 722 -9.25 24.01 -0.20
N PRO A 723 -9.00 22.69 -0.36
CA PRO A 723 -8.08 21.94 0.49
C PRO A 723 -6.69 22.58 0.67
N VAL A 724 -6.14 23.13 -0.40
CA VAL A 724 -4.78 23.69 -0.46
C VAL A 724 -4.75 25.22 -0.64
N LYS A 725 -5.92 25.86 -0.65
CA LYS A 725 -6.03 27.31 -0.89
C LYS A 725 -7.29 27.87 -0.25
N LEU A 726 -7.13 28.90 0.57
CA LEU A 726 -8.25 29.69 1.07
C LEU A 726 -8.04 31.18 0.78
N VAL A 727 -9.13 31.87 0.45
CA VAL A 727 -9.16 33.30 0.12
C VAL A 727 -10.16 33.95 1.05
N VAL A 728 -9.69 34.97 1.77
CA VAL A 728 -10.47 35.71 2.77
C VAL A 728 -10.39 37.18 2.44
N GLU A 729 -11.53 37.85 2.40
CA GLU A 729 -11.60 39.30 2.41
C GLU A 729 -11.86 39.75 3.84
N VAL A 730 -11.08 40.73 4.30
CA VAL A 730 -11.22 41.30 5.63
C VAL A 730 -11.22 42.82 5.54
N GLU A 731 -12.12 43.44 6.29
CA GLU A 731 -12.19 44.88 6.46
C GLU A 731 -12.26 45.17 7.95
N SER A 732 -11.27 45.91 8.48
CA SER A 732 -11.17 46.20 9.92
C SER A 732 -10.71 47.63 10.17
N ASP A 733 -11.24 48.25 11.22
CA ASP A 733 -10.84 49.58 11.70
C ASP A 733 -9.51 49.59 12.47
N THR A 734 -9.10 48.45 13.04
CA THR A 734 -7.82 48.28 13.73
C THR A 734 -6.97 47.19 13.07
N PRO A 735 -5.64 47.18 13.29
CA PRO A 735 -4.83 45.99 13.03
C PRO A 735 -5.28 44.83 13.91
N GLY A 736 -5.06 43.60 13.44
CA GLY A 736 -5.45 42.41 14.19
C GLY A 736 -4.89 41.13 13.60
N HIS A 737 -5.33 40.00 14.14
CA HIS A 737 -4.92 38.67 13.71
C HIS A 737 -6.08 37.94 13.07
N LEU A 738 -5.87 37.50 11.83
CA LEU A 738 -6.79 36.63 11.12
C LEU A 738 -6.39 35.18 11.42
N LEU A 739 -7.13 34.51 12.30
CA LEU A 739 -6.92 33.11 12.68
C LEU A 739 -7.68 32.19 11.73
N VAL A 740 -7.01 31.13 11.26
CA VAL A 740 -7.62 30.03 10.51
C VAL A 740 -7.64 28.79 11.40
N ALA A 741 -8.82 28.17 11.56
CA ALA A 741 -8.99 26.96 12.36
C ALA A 741 -8.44 25.69 11.67
N ASN A 742 -7.32 25.81 10.93
CA ASN A 742 -6.53 24.71 10.41
C ASN A 742 -5.22 24.61 11.18
N ARG A 743 -4.61 23.43 11.15
CA ARG A 743 -3.33 23.20 11.80
C ARG A 743 -2.21 23.97 11.08
N TYR A 744 -1.31 24.58 11.85
CA TYR A 744 -0.09 25.18 11.34
C TYR A 744 0.81 24.14 10.67
N HIS A 745 1.36 24.50 9.51
CA HIS A 745 2.39 23.70 8.84
C HIS A 745 3.37 24.60 8.11
N LYS A 746 4.65 24.22 8.12
CA LYS A 746 5.76 24.98 7.51
C LYS A 746 5.67 25.18 5.99
N GLN A 747 4.76 24.48 5.31
CA GLN A 747 4.53 24.60 3.86
C GLN A 747 3.35 25.51 3.51
N TRP A 748 2.56 25.95 4.50
CA TRP A 748 1.60 27.02 4.26
C TRP A 748 2.35 28.33 4.02
N ARG A 749 1.83 29.11 3.09
CA ARG A 749 2.27 30.48 2.79
C ARG A 749 1.04 31.38 2.83
N ALA A 750 1.23 32.62 3.25
CA ALA A 750 0.20 33.63 3.25
C ALA A 750 0.63 34.86 2.46
N LYS A 751 -0.35 35.50 1.82
CA LYS A 751 -0.19 36.79 1.15
C LYS A 751 -1.29 37.74 1.56
N ILE A 752 -0.96 39.01 1.79
CA ILE A 752 -1.91 40.12 1.94
C ILE A 752 -1.74 41.02 0.72
N ASP A 753 -2.80 41.20 -0.05
CA ASP A 753 -2.82 42.02 -1.28
C ASP A 753 -1.67 41.68 -2.26
N GLY A 754 -1.30 40.40 -2.30
CA GLY A 754 -0.22 39.88 -3.15
C GLY A 754 1.18 39.85 -2.52
N ALA A 755 1.43 40.60 -1.43
CA ALA A 755 2.70 40.60 -0.71
C ALA A 755 2.79 39.42 0.27
N GLN A 756 3.92 38.72 0.31
CA GLN A 756 4.13 37.60 1.24
C GLN A 756 4.26 38.08 2.68
N VAL A 757 3.62 37.35 3.61
CA VAL A 757 3.67 37.61 5.05
C VAL A 757 3.91 36.31 5.82
N PRO A 758 4.56 36.37 7.00
CA PRO A 758 4.75 35.18 7.83
C PRO A 758 3.42 34.66 8.38
N ILE A 759 3.30 33.33 8.46
CA ILE A 759 2.22 32.68 9.20
C ILE A 759 2.72 32.42 10.61
N LEU A 760 1.94 32.85 11.59
CA LEU A 760 2.19 32.63 13.01
C LEU A 760 1.54 31.33 13.47
N LYS A 761 2.21 30.62 14.37
CA LYS A 761 1.57 29.57 15.18
C LYS A 761 0.66 30.24 16.19
N ALA A 762 -0.62 29.87 16.17
CA ALA A 762 -1.63 30.44 17.05
C ALA A 762 -2.31 29.37 17.89
N ASN A 763 -2.70 29.70 19.14
CA ASN A 763 -3.34 28.76 20.07
C ASN A 763 -2.69 27.36 20.05
N ILE A 764 -1.35 27.32 20.11
CA ILE A 764 -0.52 26.10 20.02
C ILE A 764 -0.45 25.49 18.60
N ALA A 765 -1.59 25.13 18.00
CA ALA A 765 -1.62 24.32 16.78
C ALA A 765 -2.26 24.99 15.56
N GLN A 766 -2.91 26.15 15.70
CA GLN A 766 -3.63 26.84 14.62
C GLN A 766 -2.74 27.82 13.84
N MET A 767 -3.24 28.36 12.72
CA MET A 767 -2.53 29.34 11.90
C MET A 767 -3.12 30.74 12.10
N ALA A 768 -2.29 31.77 12.18
CA ALA A 768 -2.74 33.15 12.12
C ALA A 768 -1.84 34.02 11.25
N VAL A 769 -2.37 35.14 10.76
CA VAL A 769 -1.63 36.19 10.06
C VAL A 769 -2.00 37.53 10.67
N LYS A 770 -0.99 38.38 10.92
CA LYS A 770 -1.20 39.77 11.33
C LYS A 770 -1.62 40.58 10.10
N VAL A 771 -2.80 41.21 10.16
CA VAL A 771 -3.37 42.01 9.09
C VAL A 771 -3.46 43.48 9.54
N PRO A 772 -3.00 44.44 8.74
CA PRO A 772 -3.20 45.86 9.02
C PRO A 772 -4.69 46.27 9.06
N SER A 773 -4.97 47.46 9.59
CA SER A 773 -6.29 48.09 9.47
C SER A 773 -6.58 48.45 8.01
N GLY A 774 -7.84 48.35 7.61
CA GLY A 774 -8.31 48.63 6.26
C GLY A 774 -8.93 47.39 5.61
N LYS A 775 -9.14 47.48 4.30
CA LYS A 775 -9.67 46.39 3.48
C LYS A 775 -8.53 45.64 2.81
N HIS A 776 -8.47 44.34 3.03
CA HIS A 776 -7.39 43.48 2.57
C HIS A 776 -7.92 42.14 2.04
N THR A 777 -7.23 41.60 1.04
CA THR A 777 -7.41 40.22 0.59
C THR A 777 -6.27 39.36 1.12
N VAL A 778 -6.61 38.39 1.97
CA VAL A 778 -5.66 37.44 2.54
C VAL A 778 -5.80 36.09 1.85
N VAL A 779 -4.71 35.60 1.26
CA VAL A 779 -4.67 34.31 0.56
C VAL A 779 -3.71 33.39 1.29
N PHE A 780 -4.18 32.23 1.74
CA PHE A 780 -3.31 31.15 2.20
C PHE A 780 -3.23 30.08 1.12
N SER A 781 -2.01 29.59 0.85
CA SER A 781 -1.75 28.50 -0.10
C SER A 781 -0.78 27.49 0.48
N TYR A 782 -1.05 26.21 0.28
CA TYR A 782 -0.15 25.12 0.64
C TYR A 782 0.74 24.77 -0.56
N GLU A 783 2.06 24.99 -0.42
CA GLU A 783 3.02 24.86 -1.52
C GLU A 783 3.86 23.58 -1.40
N ALA A 784 4.05 22.89 -2.53
CA ALA A 784 4.95 21.75 -2.64
C ALA A 784 6.41 22.19 -2.77
N VAL A 785 7.36 21.30 -2.46
CA VAL A 785 8.79 21.56 -2.70
C VAL A 785 9.13 21.40 -4.19
N PHE A 786 9.06 22.52 -4.92
CA PHE A 786 9.06 22.62 -6.40
C PHE A 786 10.24 21.95 -7.14
N LEU A 787 11.47 22.04 -6.60
CA LEU A 787 12.70 21.62 -7.32
C LEU A 787 12.73 20.13 -7.66
N TYR A 788 12.27 19.29 -6.74
CA TYR A 788 12.36 17.85 -6.88
C TYR A 788 11.41 17.31 -7.98
N GLN A 789 10.24 17.93 -8.11
CA GLN A 789 9.20 17.50 -9.05
C GLN A 789 9.59 17.71 -10.51
N VAL A 790 10.22 18.85 -10.82
CA VAL A 790 10.70 19.15 -12.18
C VAL A 790 11.75 18.14 -12.64
N LEU A 791 12.67 17.76 -11.75
CA LEU A 791 13.71 16.77 -12.04
C LEU A 791 13.12 15.36 -12.25
N GLY A 792 12.11 14.99 -11.47
CA GLY A 792 11.39 13.72 -11.64
C GLY A 792 10.70 13.62 -13.01
N TRP A 793 9.95 14.66 -13.41
CA TRP A 793 9.28 14.70 -14.71
C TRP A 793 10.26 14.74 -15.89
N LEU A 794 11.37 15.47 -15.76
CA LEU A 794 12.45 15.45 -16.75
C LEU A 794 13.00 14.03 -16.93
N GLY A 795 13.20 13.29 -15.84
CA GLY A 795 13.61 11.88 -15.88
C GLY A 795 12.65 10.98 -16.67
N VAL A 796 11.33 11.17 -16.51
CA VAL A 796 10.31 10.43 -17.27
C VAL A 796 10.41 10.73 -18.77
N VAL A 797 10.52 12.01 -19.14
CA VAL A 797 10.63 12.43 -20.54
C VAL A 797 11.90 11.85 -21.19
N VAL A 798 13.03 11.92 -20.50
CA VAL A 798 14.30 11.35 -20.98
C VAL A 798 14.19 9.82 -21.14
N ALA A 799 13.53 9.12 -20.22
CA ALA A 799 13.31 7.68 -20.31
C ALA A 799 12.43 7.29 -21.51
N LEU A 800 11.31 8.00 -21.71
CA LEU A 800 10.43 7.79 -22.86
C LEU A 800 11.14 8.09 -24.18
N GLY A 801 11.88 9.19 -24.24
CA GLY A 801 12.73 9.55 -25.40
C GLY A 801 13.78 8.49 -25.70
N SER A 802 14.42 7.93 -24.67
CA SER A 802 15.38 6.84 -24.80
C SER A 802 14.74 5.57 -25.35
N GLY A 803 13.55 5.21 -24.87
CA GLY A 803 12.78 4.07 -25.38
C GLY A 803 12.42 4.20 -26.86
N VAL A 804 11.93 5.39 -27.25
CA VAL A 804 11.60 5.70 -28.66
C VAL A 804 12.85 5.68 -29.53
N GLY A 805 13.94 6.31 -29.10
CA GLY A 805 15.22 6.32 -29.83
C GLY A 805 15.79 4.92 -30.05
N LEU A 806 15.72 4.06 -29.02
CA LEU A 806 16.12 2.65 -29.13
C LEU A 806 15.23 1.87 -30.10
N ALA A 807 13.92 2.11 -30.10
CA ALA A 807 12.97 1.47 -31.00
C ALA A 807 13.24 1.85 -32.47
N ILE A 808 13.45 3.13 -32.76
CA ILE A 808 13.75 3.64 -34.10
C ILE A 808 15.10 3.07 -34.59
N SER A 809 16.15 3.16 -33.78
CA SER A 809 17.47 2.61 -34.12
C SER A 809 17.42 1.10 -34.40
N SER A 810 16.60 0.35 -33.65
CA SER A 810 16.43 -1.09 -33.88
C SER A 810 15.74 -1.45 -35.20
N ARG A 811 14.98 -0.50 -35.77
CA ARG A 811 14.24 -0.66 -37.01
C ARG A 811 15.15 -0.39 -38.21
N ASN A 812 15.93 0.69 -38.14
CA ASN A 812 16.87 1.07 -39.19
C ASN A 812 17.97 0.02 -39.40
N ASN A 813 18.51 -0.60 -38.34
CA ASN A 813 19.49 -1.67 -38.49
C ASN A 813 18.94 -2.94 -39.15
N LYS A 814 17.62 -3.20 -39.05
CA LYS A 814 16.98 -4.34 -39.72
C LYS A 814 16.59 -4.07 -41.18
N GLU A 815 16.64 -2.82 -41.60
CA GLU A 815 16.45 -2.43 -43.00
C GLU A 815 17.80 -2.35 -43.74
N GLN A 816 18.92 -2.40 -43.01
CA GLN A 816 20.29 -2.41 -43.53
C GLN A 816 20.95 -3.81 -43.51
N GLU A 817 20.39 -4.77 -42.77
CA GLU A 817 20.69 -6.22 -42.85
C GLU A 817 19.64 -6.91 -43.73
#